data_AF-A0A835K4D5-F1
#
_entry.id   AF-A0A835K4D5-F1
#
_cell.length_a   1.000
_cell.length_b   1.000
_cell.length_c   1.000
_cell.angle_alpha   90.00
_cell.angle_beta   90.00
_cell.angle_gamma   90.00
#
_symmetry.space_group_name_H-M   'P 1'
#
loop_
_entity.id
_entity.type
_entity.pdbx_description
1 polymer ?
#
loop_
_entity_poly.entity_id
_entity_poly.type
_entity_poly.pdbx_seq_one_letter_code
_entity_poly.pdbx_strand_id
1 'polypeptide(L)'
;MVDAVVTVFLERLLKTLVEEGRVVNEFRGQFEKLQNELQLMQSFLKDADKQKRKNQTLHGVMAKLRELIYESEDILADCQLQSREDNQCSNGWLECIYPPNLLFQYQTGKRLREINEKITNIKQSIMSYLGPSITNDMGRRDASNDQMPRWSSPVYDHTQVVGLEDDTKKIKGWLYNADVGILKIGIVGMGGLGKTTIAQMVFNDREIEDRFERRMWVSVSQSFDEERIMRSMLRTLGDASVGDDRGELLRKINQYLLGKRYLIVMDDVWSLDGNWWSRISEGLPKGNGSSVIITTRLVKVLRKMEVSEARTHQPDILNGDNSWLLFRKIAFAGSGGECTKPELEKIGKEIVQKCNGLPLAIKAIGGMLLYKSHYHEWKRIADNFRDELGENDDTVMPSLQLSYDELPPYLKSCFLSFSLYPEDCVITKEQLVHWWIGEGFVPLRSGRPSTEAGEVCFSGLTNRCLVEVVEKTSYNGTIHTCKIHDMVRELVIKMAENNAFFEVTGRGCRHFGIDTKMDRKQLSANHKLRALMSTTKTGEVNKISSSIANRFSECKYLRVLDLCKSIFEMPLTSLLSHIGFLQHLTYLSLSNTHPLIQLPPSLENLINLQILNLSYSQNLKVLPPYLTKFKKLRVLDVSHCGSLEYLPKGLGRLSSLEVLLGFRPARESQLKGCRIAELRNLSQLRKLGLHLVWDDEIGDSEVSALINLQQLQVLTISCFDSHGSDLVDKIDKLYPPPELHELCLQFYPGKLSPAWLNPISLNMLRYLSISSGNLAMMHESFFGENNSAWNIEGLMLDSLSDLELEWQMVQQVMPSLKIVKASWCPNLESFPIEDVGFRGGVWTKGEHGR
;
A
#
# COMPACT_ATOMS: atom_id res chain seq x y z
N MET A 1 44.82 -1.14 59.27
CA MET A 1 43.47 -1.62 58.86
C MET A 1 42.89 -0.78 57.72
N VAL A 2 42.83 0.55 57.84
CA VAL A 2 42.37 1.45 56.76
C VAL A 2 43.22 1.31 55.49
N ASP A 3 44.55 1.27 55.64
CA ASP A 3 45.48 1.17 54.50
C ASP A 3 45.31 -0.13 53.70
N ALA A 4 45.12 -1.27 54.39
CA ALA A 4 44.85 -2.58 53.79
C ALA A 4 43.48 -2.66 53.09
N VAL A 5 42.46 -1.97 53.63
CA VAL A 5 41.13 -1.88 53.00
C VAL A 5 41.20 -0.99 51.75
N VAL A 6 41.97 0.10 51.79
CA VAL A 6 42.19 0.99 50.66
C VAL A 6 42.97 0.29 49.55
N THR A 7 43.99 -0.54 49.85
CA THR A 7 44.73 -1.30 48.83
C THR A 7 43.86 -2.36 48.16
N VAL A 8 43.08 -3.14 48.92
CA VAL A 8 42.15 -4.13 48.35
C VAL A 8 41.07 -3.47 47.50
N PHE A 9 40.60 -2.28 47.91
CA PHE A 9 39.66 -1.49 47.11
C PHE A 9 40.30 -0.97 45.83
N LEU A 10 41.52 -0.42 45.88
CA LEU A 10 42.27 0.06 44.71
C LEU A 10 42.60 -1.05 43.72
N GLU A 11 42.97 -2.25 44.18
CA GLU A 11 43.19 -3.41 43.31
C GLU A 11 41.90 -3.88 42.63
N ARG A 12 40.78 -3.93 43.36
CA ARG A 12 39.47 -4.20 42.76
C ARG A 12 39.08 -3.13 41.75
N LEU A 13 39.36 -1.87 42.05
CA LEU A 13 39.02 -0.74 41.18
C LEU A 13 39.89 -0.74 39.92
N LEU A 14 41.20 -1.01 40.03
CA LEU A 14 42.12 -1.22 38.91
C LEU A 14 41.72 -2.41 38.05
N LYS A 15 41.39 -3.54 38.67
CA LYS A 15 40.95 -4.74 37.93
C LYS A 15 39.64 -4.47 37.18
N THR A 16 38.70 -3.78 37.82
CA THR A 16 37.46 -3.32 37.18
C THR A 16 37.78 -2.36 36.03
N LEU A 17 38.66 -1.38 36.23
CA LEU A 17 39.05 -0.41 35.18
C LEU A 17 39.69 -1.08 33.96
N VAL A 18 40.54 -2.10 34.19
CA VAL A 18 41.19 -2.89 33.13
C VAL A 18 40.16 -3.73 32.37
N GLU A 19 39.20 -4.35 33.08
CA GLU A 19 38.11 -5.10 32.47
C GLU A 19 37.19 -4.19 31.62
N GLU A 20 36.89 -3.00 32.11
CA GLU A 20 36.07 -1.99 31.43
C GLU A 20 36.78 -1.42 30.20
N GLY A 21 38.07 -1.07 30.32
CA GLY A 21 38.90 -0.59 29.20
C GLY A 21 39.12 -1.66 28.11
N ARG A 22 39.09 -2.94 28.47
CA ARG A 22 39.19 -4.05 27.51
C ARG A 22 37.98 -4.13 26.57
N VAL A 23 36.76 -3.85 27.06
CA VAL A 23 35.54 -3.83 26.24
C VAL A 23 35.66 -2.80 25.11
N VAL A 24 36.20 -1.63 25.44
CA VAL A 24 36.41 -0.54 24.49
C VAL A 24 37.46 -0.92 23.44
N ASN A 25 38.59 -1.49 23.86
CA ASN A 25 39.66 -1.94 22.94
C ASN A 25 39.20 -3.06 21.99
N GLU A 26 38.33 -3.96 22.45
CA GLU A 26 37.82 -5.09 21.66
C GLU A 26 36.62 -4.72 20.76
N PHE A 27 36.07 -3.51 20.89
CA PHE A 27 34.86 -3.08 20.18
C PHE A 27 34.93 -3.38 18.68
N ARG A 28 36.02 -2.95 18.03
CA ARG A 28 36.27 -3.18 16.61
C ARG A 28 36.31 -4.66 16.26
N GLY A 29 37.05 -5.46 17.01
CA GLY A 29 37.17 -6.90 16.77
C GLY A 29 35.83 -7.63 16.93
N GLN A 30 35.00 -7.22 17.90
CA GLN A 30 33.66 -7.77 18.07
C GLN A 30 32.71 -7.34 16.95
N PHE A 31 32.82 -6.10 16.47
CA PHE A 31 32.02 -5.59 15.36
C PHE A 31 32.35 -6.32 14.04
N GLU A 32 33.64 -6.44 13.70
CA GLU A 32 34.10 -7.19 12.52
C GLU A 32 33.69 -8.67 12.60
N LYS A 33 33.75 -9.27 13.80
CA LYS A 33 33.24 -10.63 14.03
C LYS A 33 31.74 -10.72 13.72
N LEU A 34 30.93 -9.81 14.24
CA LEU A 34 29.48 -9.79 14.00
C LEU A 34 29.16 -9.63 12.51
N GLN A 35 29.87 -8.74 11.81
CA GLN A 35 29.71 -8.54 10.37
C GLN A 35 29.94 -9.84 9.58
N ASN A 36 31.05 -10.52 9.84
CA ASN A 36 31.36 -11.79 9.18
C ASN A 36 30.31 -12.87 9.50
N GLU A 37 29.84 -12.89 10.75
CA GLU A 37 28.80 -13.80 11.20
C GLU A 37 27.45 -13.54 10.49
N LEU A 38 27.03 -12.29 10.34
CA LEU A 38 25.79 -11.94 9.65
C LEU A 38 25.82 -12.32 8.17
N GLN A 39 26.97 -12.17 7.50
CA GLN A 39 27.12 -12.62 6.10
C GLN A 39 26.96 -14.13 5.96
N LEU A 40 27.57 -14.90 6.86
CA LEU A 40 27.42 -16.35 6.91
C LEU A 40 25.97 -16.75 7.25
N MET A 41 25.32 -16.06 8.18
CA MET A 41 23.93 -16.31 8.55
C MET A 41 22.95 -16.04 7.42
N GLN A 42 23.15 -14.98 6.63
CA GLN A 42 22.30 -14.69 5.48
C GLN A 42 22.31 -15.83 4.47
N SER A 43 23.50 -16.40 4.20
CA SER A 43 23.61 -17.58 3.32
C SER A 43 22.91 -18.80 3.91
N PHE A 44 23.13 -19.10 5.20
CA PHE A 44 22.50 -20.21 5.89
C PHE A 44 20.98 -20.10 5.96
N LEU A 45 20.43 -18.91 6.25
CA LEU A 45 18.98 -18.69 6.33
C LEU A 45 18.29 -18.91 4.98
N LYS A 46 18.95 -18.52 3.88
CA LYS A 46 18.44 -18.76 2.51
C LYS A 46 18.30 -20.26 2.23
N ASP A 47 19.26 -21.06 2.69
CA ASP A 47 19.26 -22.50 2.49
C ASP A 47 18.31 -23.23 3.46
N ALA A 48 18.27 -22.75 4.72
CA ALA A 48 17.43 -23.31 5.78
C ALA A 48 15.93 -23.04 5.57
N ASP A 49 15.54 -21.90 4.99
CA ASP A 49 14.12 -21.57 4.74
C ASP A 49 13.44 -22.63 3.86
N LYS A 50 14.18 -23.30 2.97
CA LYS A 50 13.65 -24.39 2.12
C LYS A 50 13.41 -25.70 2.88
N GLN A 51 14.06 -25.90 4.03
CA GLN A 51 14.01 -27.14 4.82
C GLN A 51 13.28 -26.97 6.17
N LYS A 52 12.90 -25.73 6.53
CA LYS A 52 12.26 -25.34 7.79
C LYS A 52 11.06 -26.21 8.19
N ARG A 53 10.33 -26.76 7.21
CA ARG A 53 9.09 -27.53 7.45
C ARG A 53 9.30 -28.94 7.95
N LYS A 54 10.39 -29.61 7.56
CA LYS A 54 10.64 -31.01 7.94
C LYS A 54 11.23 -31.13 9.34
N ASN A 55 11.67 -30.02 9.94
CA ASN A 55 12.43 -30.05 11.18
C ASN A 55 12.05 -28.93 12.15
N GLN A 56 11.31 -29.29 13.20
CA GLN A 56 10.88 -28.35 14.26
C GLN A 56 12.06 -27.71 15.00
N THR A 57 13.20 -28.39 15.14
CA THR A 57 14.39 -27.79 15.78
C THR A 57 15.00 -26.72 14.89
N LEU A 58 15.01 -26.91 13.57
CA LEU A 58 15.43 -25.88 12.61
C LEU A 58 14.51 -24.65 12.67
N HIS A 59 13.19 -24.86 12.80
CA HIS A 59 12.23 -23.76 13.00
C HIS A 59 12.58 -22.90 14.22
N GLY A 60 12.79 -23.53 15.38
CA GLY A 60 13.13 -22.82 16.62
C GLY A 60 14.47 -22.09 16.55
N VAL A 61 15.46 -22.65 15.86
CA VAL A 61 16.76 -22.00 15.62
C VAL A 61 16.62 -20.77 14.71
N MET A 62 15.87 -20.88 13.61
CA MET A 62 15.69 -19.77 12.67
C MET A 62 14.99 -18.57 13.30
N ALA A 63 14.01 -18.81 14.19
CA ALA A 63 13.36 -17.74 14.93
C ALA A 63 14.37 -16.98 15.83
N LYS A 64 15.24 -17.70 16.55
CA LYS A 64 16.29 -17.09 17.38
C LYS A 64 17.33 -16.32 16.54
N LEU A 65 17.73 -16.86 15.38
CA LEU A 65 18.68 -16.20 14.48
C LEU A 65 18.12 -14.88 13.93
N ARG A 66 16.83 -14.86 13.53
CA ARG A 66 16.19 -13.63 13.05
C ARG A 66 16.13 -12.56 14.12
N GLU A 67 15.85 -12.93 15.36
CA GLU A 67 15.86 -11.98 16.46
C GLU A 67 17.25 -11.38 16.71
N LEU A 68 18.31 -12.18 16.59
CA LEU A 68 19.69 -11.68 16.66
C LEU A 68 20.05 -10.76 15.50
N ILE A 69 19.53 -11.01 14.29
CA ILE A 69 19.70 -10.11 13.15
C ILE A 69 19.06 -8.75 13.46
N TYR A 70 17.84 -8.74 14.01
CA TYR A 70 17.21 -7.49 14.41
C TYR A 70 17.99 -6.75 15.50
N GLU A 71 18.44 -7.44 16.56
CA GLU A 71 19.29 -6.82 17.58
C GLU A 71 20.60 -6.27 16.99
N SER A 72 21.19 -6.95 16.01
CA SER A 72 22.42 -6.53 15.34
C SER A 72 22.21 -5.28 14.48
N GLU A 73 21.11 -5.23 13.74
CA GLU A 73 20.71 -4.05 12.96
C GLU A 73 20.40 -2.84 13.86
N ASP A 74 19.78 -3.07 15.03
CA ASP A 74 19.50 -2.02 16.01
C ASP A 74 20.82 -1.41 16.53
N ILE A 75 21.84 -2.24 16.77
CA ILE A 75 23.19 -1.77 17.14
C ILE A 75 23.86 -1.04 15.98
N LEU A 76 23.78 -1.58 14.76
CA LEU A 76 24.36 -0.94 13.58
C LEU A 76 23.78 0.47 13.39
N ALA A 77 22.47 0.61 13.53
CA ALA A 77 21.80 1.89 13.45
C ALA A 77 22.27 2.84 14.57
N ASP A 78 22.40 2.34 15.82
CA ASP A 78 22.94 3.13 16.94
C ASP A 78 24.38 3.64 16.64
N CYS A 79 25.23 2.80 16.03
CA CYS A 79 26.58 3.17 15.61
C CYS A 79 26.59 4.26 14.52
N GLN A 80 25.73 4.14 13.51
CA GLN A 80 25.61 5.11 12.42
C GLN A 80 25.12 6.49 12.90
N LEU A 81 24.38 6.54 14.00
CA LEU A 81 23.97 7.81 14.61
C LEU A 81 25.14 8.52 15.29
N GLN A 82 26.02 7.79 15.95
CA GLN A 82 27.14 8.33 16.73
C GLN A 82 28.33 8.76 15.86
N SER A 83 28.53 8.15 14.69
CA SER A 83 29.66 8.48 13.82
C SER A 83 29.50 9.80 13.04
N ARG A 84 28.34 10.47 13.17
CA ARG A 84 27.95 11.64 12.37
C ARG A 84 28.27 12.99 12.98
N GLU A 85 28.82 13.03 14.19
CA GLU A 85 29.23 14.31 14.79
C GLU A 85 30.44 14.96 14.07
N ASP A 86 31.17 14.22 13.22
CA ASP A 86 32.33 14.73 12.47
C ASP A 86 32.26 14.48 10.95
N ASN A 87 31.77 15.50 10.22
CA ASN A 87 32.07 15.83 8.82
C ASN A 87 31.70 14.88 7.64
N GLN A 88 31.79 15.50 6.46
CA GLN A 88 31.22 15.13 5.17
C GLN A 88 31.75 13.82 4.55
N CYS A 89 30.81 12.99 4.08
CA CYS A 89 30.90 12.13 2.90
C CYS A 89 32.09 11.14 2.83
N SER A 90 31.91 9.89 3.30
CA SER A 90 32.22 8.66 2.52
C SER A 90 32.00 7.35 3.33
N ASN A 91 31.45 6.33 2.65
CA ASN A 91 31.39 4.90 3.04
C ASN A 91 30.92 4.56 4.48
N GLY A 92 29.60 4.51 4.67
CA GLY A 92 28.88 4.33 5.95
C GLY A 92 29.05 3.01 6.73
N TRP A 93 30.16 2.30 6.55
CA TRP A 93 30.54 1.13 7.36
C TRP A 93 31.86 1.36 8.10
N LEU A 94 32.80 2.11 7.51
CA LEU A 94 34.11 2.40 8.13
C LEU A 94 33.99 3.35 9.32
N GLU A 95 33.01 4.28 9.26
CA GLU A 95 32.68 5.21 10.33
C GLU A 95 32.09 4.53 11.59
N CYS A 96 31.40 3.39 11.44
CA CYS A 96 30.83 2.65 12.56
C CYS A 96 31.89 1.95 13.43
N ILE A 97 33.12 1.82 12.92
CA ILE A 97 34.23 1.12 13.57
C ILE A 97 34.88 2.00 14.66
N TYR A 98 34.72 3.32 14.58
CA TYR A 98 35.35 4.30 15.47
C TYR A 98 34.35 5.36 15.98
N PRO A 99 33.29 4.99 16.72
CA PRO A 99 32.39 6.00 17.30
C PRO A 99 33.16 6.83 18.35
N PRO A 100 33.04 8.17 18.36
CA PRO A 100 33.93 9.04 19.16
C PRO A 100 33.72 8.92 20.69
N ASN A 101 32.56 8.42 21.14
CA ASN A 101 32.17 8.39 22.54
C ASN A 101 32.59 7.07 23.24
N LEU A 102 33.51 7.16 24.21
CA LEU A 102 34.01 6.03 25.01
C LEU A 102 32.92 5.30 25.81
N LEU A 103 31.95 6.03 26.37
CA LEU A 103 30.84 5.44 27.12
C LEU A 103 29.92 4.64 26.19
N PHE A 104 29.69 5.14 24.98
CA PHE A 104 28.97 4.42 23.93
C PHE A 104 29.72 3.17 23.48
N GLN A 105 31.03 3.28 23.24
CA GLN A 105 31.89 2.14 22.88
C GLN A 105 31.82 1.04 23.95
N TYR A 106 31.85 1.41 25.22
CA TYR A 106 31.71 0.46 26.32
C TYR A 106 30.34 -0.21 26.33
N GLN A 107 29.24 0.56 26.35
CA GLN A 107 27.87 0.01 26.42
C GLN A 107 27.52 -0.86 25.21
N THR A 108 27.85 -0.38 24.01
CA THR A 108 27.60 -1.09 22.76
C THR A 108 28.58 -2.26 22.59
N GLY A 109 29.83 -2.13 23.04
CA GLY A 109 30.81 -3.21 23.04
C GLY A 109 30.39 -4.40 23.90
N LYS A 110 29.79 -4.15 25.06
CA LYS A 110 29.20 -5.20 25.90
C LYS A 110 28.06 -5.93 25.17
N ARG A 111 27.13 -5.17 24.56
CA ARG A 111 26.02 -5.74 23.76
C ARG A 111 26.53 -6.56 22.56
N LEU A 112 27.54 -6.06 21.85
CA LEU A 112 28.17 -6.77 20.73
C LEU A 112 28.78 -8.11 21.18
N ARG A 113 29.48 -8.11 22.32
CA ARG A 113 30.05 -9.33 22.90
C ARG A 113 28.94 -10.35 23.23
N GLU A 114 27.88 -9.90 23.91
CA GLU A 114 26.73 -10.75 24.25
C GLU A 114 26.06 -11.35 23.00
N ILE A 115 25.86 -10.57 21.93
CA ILE A 115 25.30 -11.08 20.66
C ILE A 115 26.24 -12.11 20.03
N ASN A 116 27.53 -11.80 19.91
CA ASN A 116 28.49 -12.74 19.33
C ASN A 116 28.58 -14.06 20.12
N GLU A 117 28.44 -14.01 21.45
CA GLU A 117 28.34 -15.20 22.30
C GLU A 117 27.05 -15.98 22.03
N LYS A 118 25.89 -15.31 21.99
CA LYS A 118 24.61 -15.94 21.62
C LYS A 118 24.68 -16.61 20.25
N ILE A 119 25.26 -15.93 19.25
CA ILE A 119 25.51 -16.48 17.90
C ILE A 119 26.34 -17.76 17.98
N THR A 120 27.44 -17.73 18.74
CA THR A 120 28.34 -18.88 18.90
C THR A 120 27.62 -20.06 19.57
N ASN A 121 26.81 -19.81 20.61
CA ASN A 121 26.02 -20.83 21.29
C ASN A 121 24.96 -21.46 20.37
N ILE A 122 24.32 -20.66 19.50
CA ILE A 122 23.38 -21.17 18.51
C ILE A 122 24.09 -22.05 17.48
N LYS A 123 25.27 -21.64 16.99
CA LYS A 123 26.08 -22.48 16.08
C LYS A 123 26.41 -23.83 16.69
N GLN A 124 26.85 -23.85 17.94
CA GLN A 124 27.12 -25.11 18.66
C GLN A 124 25.85 -25.96 18.81
N SER A 125 24.71 -25.34 19.08
CA SER A 125 23.41 -26.02 19.15
C SER A 125 22.99 -26.61 17.80
N ILE A 126 23.21 -25.88 16.69
CA ILE A 126 22.96 -26.39 15.34
C ILE A 126 23.82 -27.63 15.09
N MET A 127 25.13 -27.55 15.41
CA MET A 127 26.04 -28.69 15.21
C MET A 127 25.64 -29.91 16.05
N SER A 128 25.17 -29.71 17.29
CA SER A 128 24.79 -30.81 18.18
C SER A 128 23.46 -31.47 17.81
N TYR A 129 22.46 -30.71 17.35
CA TYR A 129 21.12 -31.22 17.05
C TYR A 129 20.90 -31.58 15.56
N LEU A 130 21.69 -31.00 14.65
CA LEU A 130 21.46 -31.09 13.19
C LEU A 130 22.66 -31.66 12.40
N GLY A 131 23.77 -31.98 13.08
CA GLY A 131 25.08 -32.29 12.47
C GLY A 131 25.12 -33.36 11.38
N PRO A 132 24.45 -34.53 11.49
CA PRO A 132 24.50 -35.56 10.45
C PRO A 132 23.44 -35.42 9.34
N SER A 133 22.34 -34.68 9.60
CA SER A 133 21.13 -34.75 8.76
C SER A 133 21.06 -33.68 7.68
N ILE A 134 21.79 -32.56 7.82
CA ILE A 134 21.75 -31.46 6.84
C ILE A 134 22.93 -31.52 5.86
N THR A 135 24.04 -32.16 6.22
CA THR A 135 25.28 -32.15 5.42
C THR A 135 25.24 -33.01 4.15
N ASN A 136 24.35 -34.01 4.07
CA ASN A 136 24.27 -34.90 2.90
C ASN A 136 23.41 -34.39 1.73
N ASP A 137 22.58 -33.35 1.93
CA ASP A 137 21.64 -32.87 0.89
C ASP A 137 21.95 -31.45 0.39
N MET A 138 22.90 -30.74 1.02
CA MET A 138 23.37 -29.41 0.59
C MET A 138 24.27 -29.43 -0.67
N GLY A 139 24.48 -30.60 -1.29
CA GLY A 139 25.45 -30.79 -2.38
C GLY A 139 24.98 -30.48 -3.80
N ARG A 140 23.67 -30.28 -4.05
CA ARG A 140 23.17 -29.97 -5.40
C ARG A 140 23.09 -28.46 -5.62
N ARG A 141 24.21 -27.89 -6.06
CA ARG A 141 24.29 -26.54 -6.61
C ARG A 141 23.45 -26.44 -7.88
N ASP A 142 22.71 -25.35 -7.98
CA ASP A 142 22.71 -24.54 -9.19
C ASP A 142 23.00 -23.10 -8.79
N ALA A 143 24.10 -22.57 -9.30
CA ALA A 143 24.35 -21.14 -9.38
C ALA A 143 23.40 -20.55 -10.44
N SER A 144 22.09 -20.61 -10.20
CA SER A 144 21.13 -19.91 -11.03
C SER A 144 21.26 -18.43 -10.69
N ASN A 145 21.79 -17.66 -11.64
CA ASN A 145 21.82 -16.21 -11.68
C ASN A 145 20.67 -15.59 -10.85
N ASP A 146 21.00 -15.05 -9.67
CA ASP A 146 20.19 -14.04 -8.97
C ASP A 146 20.25 -12.73 -9.80
N GLN A 147 19.94 -12.81 -11.09
CA GLN A 147 19.33 -11.68 -11.74
C GLN A 147 17.98 -11.54 -11.03
N MET A 148 17.91 -10.62 -10.06
CA MET A 148 16.63 -10.01 -9.72
C MET A 148 15.87 -9.84 -11.04
N PRO A 149 14.63 -10.35 -11.15
CA PRO A 149 13.86 -10.19 -12.38
C PRO A 149 13.96 -8.73 -12.79
N ARG A 150 14.09 -8.43 -14.10
CA ARG A 150 14.11 -7.04 -14.61
C ARG A 150 13.04 -6.27 -13.83
N TRP A 151 13.45 -5.26 -13.04
CA TRP A 151 12.59 -4.38 -12.20
C TRP A 151 11.67 -3.48 -13.05
N SER A 152 11.20 -4.01 -14.17
CA SER A 152 10.24 -3.46 -15.11
C SER A 152 9.39 -4.65 -15.57
N SER A 153 8.74 -5.32 -14.61
CA SER A 153 7.67 -6.24 -14.95
C SER A 153 6.40 -5.40 -15.06
N PRO A 154 5.68 -5.45 -16.19
CA PRO A 154 4.39 -4.78 -16.30
C PRO A 154 3.49 -5.19 -15.15
N VAL A 155 2.67 -4.26 -14.65
CA VAL A 155 1.53 -4.64 -13.81
C VAL A 155 0.52 -5.31 -14.74
N TYR A 156 0.22 -6.58 -14.49
CA TYR A 156 -0.77 -7.31 -15.27
C TYR A 156 -2.13 -7.26 -14.58
N ASP A 157 -3.17 -7.05 -15.37
CA ASP A 157 -4.54 -7.13 -14.87
C ASP A 157 -5.01 -8.59 -14.85
N HIS A 158 -5.08 -9.17 -13.64
CA HIS A 158 -5.53 -10.54 -13.41
C HIS A 158 -6.99 -10.61 -12.90
N THR A 159 -7.80 -9.58 -13.19
CA THR A 159 -9.24 -9.53 -12.83
C THR A 159 -10.15 -10.35 -13.75
N GLN A 160 -9.63 -10.87 -14.86
CA GLN A 160 -10.42 -11.64 -15.83
C GLN A 160 -11.07 -12.87 -15.19
N VAL A 161 -12.36 -13.03 -15.47
CA VAL A 161 -13.19 -14.16 -15.01
C VAL A 161 -13.35 -15.17 -16.15
N VAL A 162 -13.48 -16.45 -15.81
CA VAL A 162 -13.64 -17.56 -16.77
C VAL A 162 -14.66 -18.55 -16.24
N GLY A 163 -15.63 -18.94 -17.07
CA GLY A 163 -16.50 -20.10 -16.82
C GLY A 163 -17.62 -19.87 -15.82
N LEU A 164 -18.00 -18.61 -15.56
CA LEU A 164 -19.06 -18.21 -14.62
C LEU A 164 -20.27 -17.58 -15.35
N GLU A 165 -20.30 -17.62 -16.68
CA GLU A 165 -21.33 -16.96 -17.49
C GLU A 165 -22.71 -17.56 -17.26
N ASP A 166 -22.80 -18.90 -17.16
CA ASP A 166 -24.07 -19.59 -16.95
C ASP A 166 -24.59 -19.45 -15.52
N ASP A 167 -23.70 -19.46 -14.52
CA ASP A 167 -24.04 -19.17 -13.13
C ASP A 167 -24.59 -17.74 -12.97
N THR A 168 -23.92 -16.77 -13.62
CA THR A 168 -24.34 -15.37 -13.64
C THR A 168 -25.72 -15.23 -14.29
N LYS A 169 -25.95 -15.84 -15.46
CA LYS A 169 -27.27 -15.86 -16.12
C LYS A 169 -28.35 -16.47 -15.25
N LYS A 170 -28.06 -17.57 -14.56
CA LYS A 170 -29.00 -18.25 -13.66
C LYS A 170 -29.44 -17.34 -12.51
N ILE A 171 -28.49 -16.67 -11.85
CA ILE A 171 -28.80 -15.74 -10.75
C ILE A 171 -29.54 -14.51 -11.27
N LYS A 172 -29.14 -13.93 -12.42
CA LYS A 172 -29.88 -12.86 -13.08
C LYS A 172 -31.33 -13.27 -13.36
N GLY A 173 -31.54 -14.49 -13.89
CA GLY A 173 -32.86 -15.09 -14.09
C GLY A 173 -33.70 -15.14 -12.82
N TRP A 174 -33.12 -15.47 -11.67
CA TRP A 174 -33.82 -15.43 -10.39
C TRP A 174 -34.19 -14.02 -9.96
N LEU A 175 -33.27 -13.07 -10.12
CA LEU A 175 -33.55 -11.66 -9.83
C LEU A 175 -34.72 -11.17 -10.70
N TYR A 176 -34.80 -11.54 -11.99
CA TYR A 176 -35.88 -11.11 -12.89
C TYR A 176 -37.29 -11.50 -12.41
N ASN A 177 -37.40 -12.60 -11.67
CA ASN A 177 -38.66 -13.12 -11.14
C ASN A 177 -38.99 -12.61 -9.73
N ALA A 178 -38.37 -11.51 -9.28
CA ALA A 178 -38.65 -10.90 -7.99
C ALA A 178 -39.95 -10.09 -8.03
N ASP A 179 -41.03 -10.65 -7.47
CA ASP A 179 -42.38 -10.08 -7.50
C ASP A 179 -42.83 -9.52 -6.14
N VAL A 180 -43.14 -10.38 -5.16
CA VAL A 180 -43.72 -10.00 -3.86
C VAL A 180 -42.74 -10.28 -2.71
N GLY A 181 -42.53 -9.28 -1.85
CA GLY A 181 -41.63 -9.36 -0.70
C GLY A 181 -40.15 -9.10 -1.06
N ILE A 182 -39.24 -9.57 -0.21
CA ILE A 182 -37.79 -9.48 -0.43
C ILE A 182 -37.31 -10.85 -0.91
N LEU A 183 -36.81 -10.93 -2.13
CA LEU A 183 -36.22 -12.17 -2.66
C LEU A 183 -34.85 -12.39 -2.00
N LYS A 184 -34.64 -13.57 -1.41
CA LYS A 184 -33.36 -13.95 -0.81
C LYS A 184 -32.70 -15.03 -1.68
N ILE A 185 -31.47 -14.80 -2.10
CA ILE A 185 -30.65 -15.71 -2.90
C ILE A 185 -29.40 -16.07 -2.10
N GLY A 186 -29.09 -17.35 -2.00
CA GLY A 186 -27.89 -17.83 -1.32
C GLY A 186 -26.88 -18.40 -2.30
N ILE A 187 -25.61 -17.99 -2.19
CA ILE A 187 -24.48 -18.57 -2.91
C ILE A 187 -23.58 -19.25 -1.87
N VAL A 188 -23.48 -20.58 -1.92
CA VAL A 188 -22.75 -21.37 -0.92
C VAL A 188 -21.66 -22.23 -1.55
N GLY A 189 -20.53 -22.37 -0.86
CA GLY A 189 -19.40 -23.16 -1.35
C GLY A 189 -18.10 -22.89 -0.59
N MET A 190 -17.11 -23.73 -0.83
CA MET A 190 -15.79 -23.67 -0.16
C MET A 190 -15.04 -22.35 -0.42
N GLY A 191 -14.00 -22.08 0.36
CA GLY A 191 -13.14 -20.92 0.17
C GLY A 191 -12.43 -20.95 -1.19
N GLY A 192 -12.25 -19.78 -1.82
CA GLY A 192 -11.54 -19.67 -3.10
C GLY A 192 -12.30 -20.16 -4.35
N LEU A 193 -13.57 -20.58 -4.22
CA LEU A 193 -14.40 -21.10 -5.32
C LEU A 193 -14.95 -20.02 -6.28
N GLY A 194 -14.91 -18.73 -5.90
CA GLY A 194 -15.41 -17.63 -6.75
C GLY A 194 -16.82 -17.12 -6.41
N LYS A 195 -17.36 -17.40 -5.22
CA LYS A 195 -18.70 -16.93 -4.76
C LYS A 195 -18.85 -15.40 -4.87
N THR A 196 -17.90 -14.68 -4.27
CA THR A 196 -17.83 -13.22 -4.31
C THR A 196 -17.70 -12.71 -5.75
N THR A 197 -16.95 -13.41 -6.60
CA THR A 197 -16.80 -13.08 -8.03
C THR A 197 -18.11 -13.18 -8.78
N ILE A 198 -18.90 -14.23 -8.57
CA ILE A 198 -20.25 -14.36 -9.17
C ILE A 198 -21.16 -13.23 -8.69
N ALA A 199 -21.16 -12.95 -7.38
CA ALA A 199 -21.96 -11.86 -6.82
C ALA A 199 -21.55 -10.50 -7.39
N GLN A 200 -20.26 -10.23 -7.59
CA GLN A 200 -19.74 -9.01 -8.23
C GLN A 200 -20.14 -8.92 -9.70
N MET A 201 -20.08 -10.02 -10.45
CA MET A 201 -20.52 -10.05 -11.86
C MET A 201 -21.99 -9.69 -11.99
N VAL A 202 -22.86 -10.29 -11.15
CA VAL A 202 -24.29 -9.97 -11.13
C VAL A 202 -24.51 -8.53 -10.66
N PHE A 203 -23.82 -8.10 -9.61
CA PHE A 203 -24.01 -6.78 -9.02
C PHE A 203 -23.62 -5.65 -9.99
N ASN A 204 -22.51 -5.80 -10.73
CA ASN A 204 -21.97 -4.80 -11.66
C ASN A 204 -22.52 -4.90 -13.10
N ASP A 205 -23.47 -5.80 -13.34
CA ASP A 205 -24.10 -5.95 -14.66
C ASP A 205 -25.02 -4.76 -14.98
N ARG A 206 -24.94 -4.22 -16.21
CA ARG A 206 -25.71 -3.02 -16.62
C ARG A 206 -27.22 -3.23 -16.53
N GLU A 207 -27.73 -4.39 -16.93
CA GLU A 207 -29.18 -4.67 -16.88
C GLU A 207 -29.68 -4.79 -15.43
N ILE A 208 -28.80 -5.19 -14.50
CA ILE A 208 -29.09 -5.22 -13.06
C ILE A 208 -29.02 -3.81 -12.49
N GLU A 209 -28.05 -3.00 -12.91
CA GLU A 209 -27.94 -1.59 -12.52
C GLU A 209 -29.17 -0.78 -12.91
N ASP A 210 -29.66 -0.92 -14.13
CA ASP A 210 -30.85 -0.19 -14.61
C ASP A 210 -32.13 -0.57 -13.87
N ARG A 211 -32.18 -1.81 -13.35
CA ARG A 211 -33.37 -2.34 -12.69
C ARG A 211 -33.48 -1.97 -11.21
N PHE A 212 -32.34 -1.84 -10.52
CA PHE A 212 -32.30 -1.55 -9.09
C PHE A 212 -31.80 -0.12 -8.84
N GLU A 213 -32.71 0.77 -8.42
CA GLU A 213 -32.43 2.17 -8.11
C GLU A 213 -31.35 2.36 -7.01
N ARG A 214 -31.24 1.37 -6.11
CA ARG A 214 -30.26 1.35 -5.02
C ARG A 214 -29.61 -0.01 -4.94
N ARG A 215 -28.29 -0.05 -5.09
CA ARG A 215 -27.48 -1.26 -4.96
C ARG A 215 -26.47 -1.06 -3.84
N MET A 216 -26.35 -2.05 -2.95
CA MET A 216 -25.46 -1.97 -1.78
C MET A 216 -24.63 -3.24 -1.64
N TRP A 217 -23.35 -3.05 -1.31
CA TRP A 217 -22.42 -4.13 -1.02
C TRP A 217 -21.94 -4.03 0.43
N VAL A 218 -22.14 -5.09 1.21
CA VAL A 218 -21.84 -5.13 2.64
C VAL A 218 -21.01 -6.38 2.94
N SER A 219 -19.77 -6.18 3.37
CA SER A 219 -18.90 -7.27 3.83
C SER A 219 -19.17 -7.59 5.30
N VAL A 220 -19.42 -8.86 5.63
CA VAL A 220 -19.73 -9.30 6.99
C VAL A 220 -18.56 -10.11 7.55
N SER A 221 -17.60 -9.41 8.19
CA SER A 221 -16.42 -10.06 8.79
C SER A 221 -16.78 -11.04 9.92
N GLN A 222 -15.88 -11.98 10.24
CA GLN A 222 -16.06 -12.94 11.34
C GLN A 222 -16.26 -12.24 12.69
N SER A 223 -15.55 -11.13 12.92
CA SER A 223 -15.79 -10.22 14.03
C SER A 223 -16.80 -9.14 13.61
N PHE A 224 -18.09 -9.45 13.61
CA PHE A 224 -19.13 -8.50 13.18
C PHE A 224 -19.63 -7.61 14.34
N ASP A 225 -20.08 -6.42 13.98
CA ASP A 225 -20.84 -5.52 14.84
C ASP A 225 -22.08 -5.06 14.05
N GLU A 226 -23.26 -5.31 14.62
CA GLU A 226 -24.56 -4.94 14.04
C GLU A 226 -24.59 -3.45 13.64
N GLU A 227 -24.01 -2.59 14.48
CA GLU A 227 -23.96 -1.15 14.23
C GLU A 227 -23.07 -0.81 13.03
N ARG A 228 -21.91 -1.47 12.91
CA ARG A 228 -21.00 -1.29 11.77
C ARG A 228 -21.63 -1.71 10.46
N ILE A 229 -22.40 -2.80 10.45
CA ILE A 229 -23.14 -3.27 9.26
C ILE A 229 -24.13 -2.18 8.81
N MET A 230 -24.95 -1.66 9.72
CA MET A 230 -25.93 -0.61 9.42
C MET A 230 -25.27 0.69 8.96
N ARG A 231 -24.18 1.12 9.61
CA ARG A 231 -23.40 2.29 9.19
C ARG A 231 -22.79 2.09 7.80
N SER A 232 -22.31 0.89 7.46
CA SER A 232 -21.82 0.57 6.12
C SER A 232 -22.93 0.69 5.07
N MET A 233 -24.14 0.21 5.36
CA MET A 233 -25.30 0.36 4.46
C MET A 233 -25.65 1.83 4.25
N LEU A 234 -25.72 2.62 5.32
CA LEU A 234 -26.05 4.05 5.26
C LEU A 234 -25.01 4.85 4.50
N ARG A 235 -23.72 4.51 4.64
CA ARG A 235 -22.65 5.14 3.86
C ARG A 235 -22.86 4.95 2.36
N THR A 236 -23.30 3.77 1.92
CA THR A 236 -23.63 3.52 0.50
C THR A 236 -24.88 4.28 0.05
N LEU A 237 -25.80 4.56 0.98
CA LEU A 237 -27.00 5.37 0.72
C LEU A 237 -26.73 6.88 0.76
N GLY A 238 -25.51 7.30 1.11
CA GLY A 238 -25.09 8.70 1.18
C GLY A 238 -25.31 9.37 2.53
N ASP A 239 -25.55 8.61 3.61
CA ASP A 239 -25.73 9.13 4.97
C ASP A 239 -24.48 8.84 5.82
N ALA A 240 -23.91 9.89 6.42
CA ALA A 240 -22.71 9.82 7.24
C ALA A 240 -22.96 9.51 8.72
N SER A 241 -24.22 9.28 9.13
CA SER A 241 -24.72 8.91 10.46
C SER A 241 -23.63 8.69 11.52
N VAL A 242 -23.42 9.69 12.40
CA VAL A 242 -22.43 9.66 13.50
C VAL A 242 -23.15 9.78 14.83
N GLY A 243 -22.94 8.82 15.74
CA GLY A 243 -23.50 8.87 17.10
C GLY A 243 -24.94 8.36 17.24
N ASP A 244 -25.61 8.08 16.13
CA ASP A 244 -26.96 7.48 16.12
C ASP A 244 -26.99 6.11 16.80
N ASP A 245 -28.05 5.84 17.54
CA ASP A 245 -28.32 4.51 18.09
C ASP A 245 -28.83 3.54 17.00
N ARG A 246 -28.92 2.26 17.34
CA ARG A 246 -29.35 1.21 16.40
C ARG A 246 -30.74 1.44 15.81
N GLY A 247 -31.66 2.00 16.59
CA GLY A 247 -33.03 2.25 16.15
C GLY A 247 -33.08 3.37 15.11
N GLU A 248 -32.31 4.43 15.33
CA GLU A 248 -32.19 5.53 14.38
C GLU A 248 -31.49 5.12 13.07
N LEU A 249 -30.41 4.33 13.16
CA LEU A 249 -29.75 3.77 11.98
C LEU A 249 -30.74 2.96 11.12
N LEU A 250 -31.51 2.06 11.74
CA LEU A 250 -32.49 1.24 11.02
C LEU A 250 -33.63 2.09 10.43
N ARG A 251 -34.11 3.10 11.16
CA ARG A 251 -35.13 4.05 10.67
C ARG A 251 -34.67 4.78 9.41
N LYS A 252 -33.43 5.26 9.39
CA LYS A 252 -32.84 5.93 8.22
C LYS A 252 -32.71 4.99 7.04
N ILE A 253 -32.19 3.77 7.25
CA ILE A 253 -32.09 2.74 6.20
C ILE A 253 -33.47 2.50 5.58
N ASN A 254 -34.50 2.34 6.41
CA ASN A 254 -35.87 2.17 5.93
C ASN A 254 -36.32 3.35 5.06
N GLN A 255 -36.14 4.59 5.52
CA GLN A 255 -36.55 5.80 4.79
C GLN A 255 -35.87 5.95 3.43
N TYR A 256 -34.56 5.67 3.34
CA TYR A 256 -33.82 5.78 2.06
C TYR A 256 -34.25 4.74 1.02
N LEU A 257 -34.70 3.58 1.48
CA LEU A 257 -35.10 2.43 0.65
C LEU A 257 -36.61 2.39 0.39
N LEU A 258 -37.41 3.13 1.15
CA LEU A 258 -38.87 3.10 1.05
C LEU A 258 -39.32 3.50 -0.36
N GLY A 259 -40.18 2.69 -0.97
CA GLY A 259 -40.71 2.92 -2.31
C GLY A 259 -39.77 2.56 -3.47
N LYS A 260 -38.51 2.17 -3.20
CA LYS A 260 -37.50 1.88 -4.23
C LYS A 260 -37.25 0.40 -4.42
N ARG A 261 -36.78 0.03 -5.61
CA ARG A 261 -36.22 -1.30 -5.86
C ARG A 261 -34.76 -1.33 -5.43
N TYR A 262 -34.42 -2.17 -4.46
CA TYR A 262 -33.06 -2.24 -3.94
C TYR A 262 -32.47 -3.66 -4.01
N LEU A 263 -31.16 -3.72 -4.20
CA LEU A 263 -30.34 -4.93 -4.17
C LEU A 263 -29.30 -4.81 -3.05
N ILE A 264 -29.27 -5.78 -2.14
CA ILE A 264 -28.27 -5.85 -1.06
C ILE A 264 -27.43 -7.11 -1.23
N VAL A 265 -26.12 -6.97 -1.30
CA VAL A 265 -25.20 -8.10 -1.23
C VAL A 265 -24.60 -8.14 0.18
N MET A 266 -24.85 -9.24 0.89
CA MET A 266 -24.24 -9.58 2.17
C MET A 266 -23.14 -10.61 1.91
N ASP A 267 -21.90 -10.15 1.85
CA ASP A 267 -20.75 -10.96 1.46
C ASP A 267 -20.08 -11.62 2.68
N ASP A 268 -19.70 -12.89 2.49
CA ASP A 268 -19.01 -13.81 3.42
C ASP A 268 -19.63 -13.92 4.82
N VAL A 269 -20.94 -14.21 4.92
CA VAL A 269 -21.62 -14.33 6.21
C VAL A 269 -21.25 -15.64 6.93
N TRP A 270 -20.63 -15.53 8.12
CA TRP A 270 -20.14 -16.66 8.92
C TRP A 270 -21.12 -17.18 9.98
N SER A 271 -21.81 -16.29 10.68
CA SER A 271 -22.72 -16.65 11.77
C SER A 271 -23.87 -15.64 11.90
N LEU A 272 -24.91 -16.06 12.60
CA LEU A 272 -26.10 -15.25 12.89
C LEU A 272 -26.33 -15.16 14.40
N ASP A 273 -25.22 -15.25 15.15
CA ASP A 273 -25.27 -15.19 16.60
C ASP A 273 -25.79 -13.79 17.01
N GLY A 274 -26.66 -13.73 18.02
CA GLY A 274 -27.27 -12.47 18.46
C GLY A 274 -28.44 -11.93 17.61
N ASN A 275 -28.96 -12.70 16.65
CA ASN A 275 -30.17 -12.39 15.87
C ASN A 275 -30.16 -11.02 15.13
N TRP A 276 -28.97 -10.51 14.81
CA TRP A 276 -28.81 -9.21 14.13
C TRP A 276 -29.53 -9.16 12.77
N TRP A 277 -29.48 -10.25 12.00
CA TRP A 277 -30.11 -10.30 10.68
C TRP A 277 -31.63 -10.17 10.75
N SER A 278 -32.28 -10.83 11.72
CA SER A 278 -33.73 -10.72 11.90
C SER A 278 -34.14 -9.27 12.14
N ARG A 279 -33.40 -8.54 12.98
CA ARG A 279 -33.65 -7.13 13.27
C ARG A 279 -33.50 -6.25 12.03
N ILE A 280 -32.41 -6.41 11.28
CA ILE A 280 -32.20 -5.66 10.05
C ILE A 280 -33.29 -6.01 9.03
N SER A 281 -33.53 -7.31 8.80
CA SER A 281 -34.51 -7.80 7.82
C SER A 281 -35.95 -7.38 8.13
N GLU A 282 -36.31 -7.21 9.41
CA GLU A 282 -37.62 -6.68 9.82
C GLU A 282 -37.75 -5.18 9.53
N GLY A 283 -36.66 -4.42 9.67
CA GLY A 283 -36.64 -2.99 9.37
C GLY A 283 -36.53 -2.64 7.89
N LEU A 284 -36.23 -3.59 7.00
CA LEU A 284 -36.17 -3.35 5.56
C LEU A 284 -37.58 -3.24 4.95
N PRO A 285 -37.85 -2.25 4.06
CA PRO A 285 -39.13 -2.13 3.37
C PRO A 285 -39.42 -3.37 2.53
N LYS A 286 -40.55 -4.04 2.80
CA LYS A 286 -41.00 -5.22 2.04
C LYS A 286 -41.86 -4.79 0.85
N GLY A 287 -41.63 -5.38 -0.32
CA GLY A 287 -42.34 -5.06 -1.57
C GLY A 287 -41.39 -4.55 -2.66
N ASN A 288 -41.95 -4.25 -3.85
CA ASN A 288 -41.26 -3.66 -5.00
C ASN A 288 -40.16 -4.52 -5.68
N GLY A 289 -40.17 -5.85 -5.47
CA GLY A 289 -39.22 -6.75 -6.14
C GLY A 289 -37.76 -6.52 -5.74
N SER A 290 -37.52 -6.08 -4.49
CA SER A 290 -36.19 -5.93 -3.90
C SER A 290 -35.56 -7.28 -3.57
N SER A 291 -34.24 -7.35 -3.57
CA SER A 291 -33.49 -8.61 -3.45
C SER A 291 -32.29 -8.51 -2.52
N VAL A 292 -31.96 -9.64 -1.87
CA VAL A 292 -30.78 -9.82 -1.05
C VAL A 292 -30.00 -11.04 -1.56
N ILE A 293 -28.73 -10.85 -1.90
CA ILE A 293 -27.78 -11.93 -2.22
C ILE A 293 -26.91 -12.16 -0.99
N ILE A 294 -26.78 -13.41 -0.56
CA ILE A 294 -25.96 -13.81 0.58
C ILE A 294 -24.90 -14.77 0.07
N THR A 295 -23.63 -14.45 0.28
CA THR A 295 -22.54 -15.40 0.04
C THR A 295 -22.08 -15.97 1.39
N THR A 296 -21.82 -17.28 1.44
CA THR A 296 -21.35 -17.93 2.66
C THR A 296 -20.62 -19.24 2.36
N ARG A 297 -19.80 -19.70 3.30
CA ARG A 297 -19.22 -21.06 3.26
C ARG A 297 -20.13 -22.11 3.92
N LEU A 298 -21.19 -21.67 4.59
CA LEU A 298 -21.95 -22.48 5.53
C LEU A 298 -23.43 -22.54 5.17
N VAL A 299 -23.89 -23.71 4.69
CA VAL A 299 -25.32 -23.93 4.34
C VAL A 299 -26.27 -23.59 5.50
N LYS A 300 -25.84 -23.83 6.75
CA LYS A 300 -26.62 -23.48 7.95
C LYS A 300 -26.96 -21.99 8.05
N VAL A 301 -26.12 -21.10 7.52
CA VAL A 301 -26.36 -19.65 7.53
C VAL A 301 -27.52 -19.32 6.59
N LEU A 302 -27.53 -19.88 5.38
CA LEU A 302 -28.63 -19.67 4.42
C LEU A 302 -29.98 -20.11 4.98
N ARG A 303 -30.02 -21.28 5.64
CA ARG A 303 -31.25 -21.78 6.29
C ARG A 303 -31.75 -20.82 7.37
N LYS A 304 -30.86 -20.31 8.21
CA LYS A 304 -31.21 -19.34 9.27
C LYS A 304 -31.60 -17.96 8.74
N MET A 305 -31.12 -17.55 7.56
CA MET A 305 -31.56 -16.32 6.89
C MET A 305 -32.85 -16.51 6.07
N GLU A 306 -33.44 -17.70 6.12
CA GLU A 306 -34.68 -18.09 5.42
C GLU A 306 -34.54 -18.06 3.89
N VAL A 307 -33.37 -18.45 3.38
CA VAL A 307 -33.18 -18.64 1.94
C VAL A 307 -33.83 -19.96 1.53
N SER A 308 -34.67 -19.90 0.49
CA SER A 308 -35.28 -21.09 -0.11
C SER A 308 -34.21 -21.99 -0.74
N GLU A 309 -34.37 -23.30 -0.62
CA GLU A 309 -33.47 -24.28 -1.25
C GLU A 309 -33.46 -24.14 -2.78
N ALA A 310 -34.61 -23.79 -3.39
CA ALA A 310 -34.72 -23.50 -4.82
C ALA A 310 -34.01 -22.19 -5.26
N ARG A 311 -33.61 -21.35 -4.29
CA ARG A 311 -32.85 -20.11 -4.49
C ARG A 311 -31.45 -20.18 -3.86
N THR A 312 -30.99 -21.40 -3.59
CA THR A 312 -29.62 -21.68 -3.18
C THR A 312 -28.82 -22.15 -4.39
N HIS A 313 -27.71 -21.46 -4.67
CA HIS A 313 -26.77 -21.80 -5.71
C HIS A 313 -25.46 -22.26 -5.08
N GLN A 314 -24.97 -23.40 -5.55
CA GLN A 314 -23.63 -23.89 -5.27
C GLN A 314 -22.86 -23.85 -6.58
N PRO A 315 -21.84 -22.98 -6.72
CA PRO A 315 -20.99 -22.97 -7.91
C PRO A 315 -20.23 -24.29 -8.04
N ASP A 316 -20.03 -24.75 -9.27
CA ASP A 316 -19.18 -25.89 -9.55
C ASP A 316 -17.70 -25.48 -9.58
N ILE A 317 -16.82 -26.46 -9.37
CA ILE A 317 -15.38 -26.26 -9.64
C ILE A 317 -15.16 -26.07 -11.14
N LEU A 318 -14.09 -25.35 -11.51
CA LEU A 318 -13.77 -25.16 -12.92
C LEU A 318 -13.43 -26.50 -13.57
N ASN A 319 -14.00 -26.76 -14.74
CA ASN A 319 -13.60 -27.89 -15.57
C ASN A 319 -12.15 -27.74 -16.07
N GLY A 320 -11.57 -28.81 -16.62
CA GLY A 320 -10.16 -28.82 -17.03
C GLY A 320 -9.81 -27.73 -18.04
N ASP A 321 -10.71 -27.44 -18.98
CA ASP A 321 -10.49 -26.44 -20.04
C ASP A 321 -10.53 -25.02 -19.50
N ASN A 322 -11.53 -24.68 -18.68
CA ASN A 322 -11.65 -23.38 -18.02
C ASN A 322 -10.53 -23.17 -17.01
N SER A 323 -10.11 -24.22 -16.30
CA SER A 323 -8.96 -24.19 -15.38
C SER A 323 -7.67 -23.87 -16.12
N TRP A 324 -7.43 -24.53 -17.26
CA TRP A 324 -6.28 -24.27 -18.11
C TRP A 324 -6.33 -22.87 -18.74
N LEU A 325 -7.51 -22.43 -19.16
CA LEU A 325 -7.75 -21.09 -19.70
C LEU A 325 -7.47 -19.99 -18.67
N LEU A 326 -7.93 -20.16 -17.43
CA LEU A 326 -7.61 -19.25 -16.34
C LEU A 326 -6.10 -19.24 -16.05
N PHE A 327 -5.49 -20.41 -15.95
CA PHE A 327 -4.06 -20.55 -15.72
C PHE A 327 -3.22 -19.85 -16.79
N ARG A 328 -3.50 -20.09 -18.08
CA ARG A 328 -2.69 -19.54 -19.18
C ARG A 328 -2.77 -18.02 -19.22
N LYS A 329 -3.95 -17.45 -18.96
CA LYS A 329 -4.16 -15.99 -18.91
C LYS A 329 -3.28 -15.32 -17.85
N ILE A 330 -2.94 -16.04 -16.78
CA ILE A 330 -2.13 -15.52 -15.68
C ILE A 330 -0.65 -15.84 -15.89
N ALA A 331 -0.30 -17.13 -16.05
CA ALA A 331 1.08 -17.58 -16.17
C ALA A 331 1.78 -17.07 -17.45
N PHE A 332 1.01 -16.83 -18.52
CA PHE A 332 1.52 -16.33 -19.81
C PHE A 332 0.99 -14.92 -20.11
N ALA A 333 0.69 -14.10 -19.09
CA ALA A 333 0.17 -12.74 -19.29
C ALA A 333 1.11 -11.88 -20.17
N GLY A 334 2.42 -12.10 -20.11
CA GLY A 334 3.40 -11.41 -20.95
C GLY A 334 3.30 -11.68 -22.45
N SER A 335 2.66 -12.79 -22.86
CA SER A 335 2.39 -13.17 -24.25
C SER A 335 0.88 -13.16 -24.56
N GLY A 336 0.09 -12.38 -23.82
CA GLY A 336 -1.36 -12.29 -24.03
C GLY A 336 -2.12 -13.57 -23.65
N GLY A 337 -1.50 -14.46 -22.87
CA GLY A 337 -2.08 -15.74 -22.46
C GLY A 337 -1.76 -16.90 -23.41
N GLU A 338 -0.88 -16.71 -24.39
CA GLU A 338 -0.44 -17.76 -25.32
C GLU A 338 0.81 -18.47 -24.83
N CYS A 339 0.77 -19.82 -24.82
CA CYS A 339 1.92 -20.64 -24.52
C CYS A 339 2.69 -20.96 -25.80
N THR A 340 3.87 -20.38 -25.98
CA THR A 340 4.71 -20.61 -27.17
C THR A 340 5.59 -21.86 -27.07
N LYS A 341 5.65 -22.52 -25.89
CA LYS A 341 6.51 -23.67 -25.62
C LYS A 341 5.68 -24.91 -25.24
N PRO A 342 5.58 -25.93 -26.11
CA PRO A 342 4.72 -27.10 -25.86
C PRO A 342 5.15 -27.94 -24.64
N GLU A 343 6.44 -27.93 -24.32
CA GLU A 343 6.97 -28.58 -23.11
C GLU A 343 6.44 -27.97 -21.80
N LEU A 344 6.23 -26.64 -21.76
CA LEU A 344 5.66 -25.96 -20.61
C LEU A 344 4.14 -26.15 -20.53
N GLU A 345 3.47 -26.26 -21.68
CA GLU A 345 2.04 -26.58 -21.72
C GLU A 345 1.75 -27.92 -21.05
N LYS A 346 2.54 -28.96 -21.33
CA LYS A 346 2.35 -30.29 -20.74
C LYS A 346 2.48 -30.26 -19.21
N ILE A 347 3.54 -29.65 -18.69
CA ILE A 347 3.73 -29.51 -17.23
C ILE A 347 2.66 -28.59 -16.63
N GLY A 348 2.32 -27.49 -17.31
CA GLY A 348 1.29 -26.57 -16.86
C GLY A 348 -0.05 -27.28 -16.65
N LYS A 349 -0.46 -28.13 -17.59
CA LYS A 349 -1.68 -28.94 -17.44
C LYS A 349 -1.58 -29.92 -16.26
N GLU A 350 -0.43 -30.55 -16.03
CA GLU A 350 -0.19 -31.40 -14.85
C GLU A 350 -0.36 -30.61 -13.54
N ILE A 351 0.19 -29.39 -13.48
CA ILE A 351 0.08 -28.51 -12.31
C ILE A 351 -1.37 -28.08 -12.09
N VAL A 352 -2.07 -27.67 -13.14
CA VAL A 352 -3.47 -27.23 -13.05
C VAL A 352 -4.39 -28.35 -12.59
N GLN A 353 -4.15 -29.59 -13.01
CA GLN A 353 -4.89 -30.76 -12.52
C GLN A 353 -4.76 -30.91 -11.00
N LYS A 354 -3.58 -30.66 -10.44
CA LYS A 354 -3.35 -30.72 -8.98
C LYS A 354 -4.08 -29.62 -8.20
N CYS A 355 -4.49 -28.53 -8.85
CA CYS A 355 -5.28 -27.47 -8.22
C CYS A 355 -6.78 -27.85 -8.05
N ASN A 356 -7.23 -29.00 -8.58
CA ASN A 356 -8.60 -29.51 -8.48
C ASN A 356 -9.69 -28.48 -8.90
N GLY A 357 -9.40 -27.66 -9.90
CA GLY A 357 -10.38 -26.71 -10.47
C GLY A 357 -10.74 -25.52 -9.57
N LEU A 358 -10.02 -25.29 -8.45
CA LEU A 358 -10.26 -24.14 -7.58
C LEU A 358 -9.60 -22.87 -8.13
N PRO A 359 -10.37 -21.80 -8.45
CA PRO A 359 -9.84 -20.58 -9.04
C PRO A 359 -8.67 -19.97 -8.25
N LEU A 360 -8.81 -19.80 -6.93
CA LEU A 360 -7.77 -19.17 -6.12
C LEU A 360 -6.43 -19.92 -6.15
N ALA A 361 -6.46 -21.26 -6.08
CA ALA A 361 -5.28 -22.10 -6.20
C ALA A 361 -4.61 -21.95 -7.58
N ILE A 362 -5.42 -21.98 -8.65
CA ILE A 362 -4.95 -21.78 -10.02
C ILE A 362 -4.29 -20.39 -10.19
N LYS A 363 -4.93 -19.33 -9.67
CA LYS A 363 -4.39 -17.96 -9.74
C LYS A 363 -3.06 -17.83 -8.99
N ALA A 364 -2.96 -18.39 -7.79
CA ALA A 364 -1.76 -18.32 -6.96
C ALA A 364 -0.57 -19.01 -7.63
N ILE A 365 -0.76 -20.22 -8.17
CA ILE A 365 0.29 -20.97 -8.87
C ILE A 365 0.62 -20.33 -10.22
N GLY A 366 -0.38 -19.89 -10.98
CA GLY A 366 -0.17 -19.19 -12.24
C GLY A 366 0.62 -17.89 -12.08
N GLY A 367 0.28 -17.07 -11.07
CA GLY A 367 0.99 -15.82 -10.77
C GLY A 367 2.42 -16.05 -10.28
N MET A 368 2.66 -17.15 -9.57
CA MET A 368 4.03 -17.57 -9.22
C MET A 368 4.85 -17.95 -10.46
N LEU A 369 4.26 -18.71 -11.39
CA LEU A 369 4.91 -19.21 -12.60
C LEU A 369 5.10 -18.14 -13.68
N LEU A 370 4.38 -17.01 -13.61
CA LEU A 370 4.60 -15.85 -14.48
C LEU A 370 6.07 -15.40 -14.53
N TYR A 371 6.81 -15.55 -13.43
CA TYR A 371 8.22 -15.17 -13.33
C TYR A 371 9.21 -16.30 -13.67
N LYS A 372 8.72 -17.44 -14.15
CA LYS A 372 9.49 -18.66 -14.39
C LYS A 372 9.36 -19.07 -15.85
N SER A 373 10.47 -19.09 -16.59
CA SER A 373 10.47 -19.36 -18.03
C SER A 373 11.12 -20.67 -18.45
N HIS A 374 11.73 -21.40 -17.50
CA HIS A 374 12.49 -22.62 -17.74
C HIS A 374 11.73 -23.87 -17.30
N TYR A 375 11.83 -24.92 -18.12
CA TYR A 375 11.20 -26.23 -17.87
C TYR A 375 11.56 -26.85 -16.52
N HIS A 376 12.85 -26.84 -16.15
CA HIS A 376 13.30 -27.45 -14.89
C HIS A 376 12.73 -26.76 -13.65
N GLU A 377 12.51 -25.44 -13.70
CA GLU A 377 11.88 -24.71 -12.61
C GLU A 377 10.40 -25.10 -12.45
N TRP A 378 9.67 -25.20 -13.57
CA TRP A 378 8.28 -25.66 -13.58
C TRP A 378 8.17 -27.10 -13.08
N LYS A 379 9.08 -27.99 -13.50
CA LYS A 379 9.08 -29.38 -13.06
C LYS A 379 9.34 -29.49 -11.56
N ARG A 380 10.31 -28.75 -11.03
CA ARG A 380 10.58 -28.67 -9.58
C ARG A 380 9.36 -28.20 -8.80
N ILE A 381 8.66 -27.18 -9.29
CA ILE A 381 7.43 -26.67 -8.67
C ILE A 381 6.33 -27.72 -8.69
N ALA A 382 6.16 -28.43 -9.80
CA ALA A 382 5.18 -29.51 -9.91
C ALA A 382 5.46 -30.65 -8.93
N ASP A 383 6.73 -30.98 -8.71
CA ASP A 383 7.15 -32.02 -7.79
C ASP A 383 7.01 -31.56 -6.33
N ASN A 384 7.44 -30.33 -5.99
CA ASN A 384 7.24 -29.74 -4.66
C ASN A 384 5.76 -29.63 -4.28
N PHE A 385 4.90 -29.25 -5.23
CA PHE A 385 3.47 -29.13 -4.97
C PHE A 385 2.85 -30.48 -4.58
N ARG A 386 3.35 -31.58 -5.15
CA ARG A 386 2.93 -32.94 -4.77
C ARG A 386 3.27 -33.25 -3.31
N ASP A 387 4.44 -32.82 -2.85
CA ASP A 387 4.86 -33.02 -1.46
C ASP A 387 4.02 -32.17 -0.49
N GLU A 388 3.53 -31.01 -0.93
CA GLU A 388 2.74 -30.09 -0.09
C GLU A 388 1.26 -30.47 0.07
N LEU A 389 0.68 -31.15 -0.91
CA LEU A 389 -0.76 -31.50 -0.89
C LEU A 389 -1.13 -32.49 0.24
N GLY A 390 -0.17 -33.25 0.79
CA GLY A 390 -0.43 -34.18 1.90
C GLY A 390 -1.55 -35.19 1.62
N GLU A 391 -2.22 -35.69 2.67
CA GLU A 391 -3.41 -36.57 2.58
C GLU A 391 -4.74 -35.80 2.67
N ASN A 392 -4.73 -34.46 2.72
CA ASN A 392 -5.93 -33.64 2.89
C ASN A 392 -6.47 -33.12 1.55
N ASP A 393 -7.80 -32.98 1.45
CA ASP A 393 -8.48 -32.48 0.24
C ASP A 393 -8.38 -30.94 0.04
N ASP A 394 -7.78 -30.18 0.97
CA ASP A 394 -7.63 -28.72 0.84
C ASP A 394 -6.40 -28.36 0.00
N THR A 395 -6.62 -28.02 -1.27
CA THR A 395 -5.56 -27.64 -2.22
C THR A 395 -5.18 -26.16 -2.14
N VAL A 396 -6.01 -25.31 -1.51
CA VAL A 396 -5.83 -23.85 -1.56
C VAL A 396 -4.69 -23.41 -0.64
N MET A 397 -4.70 -23.83 0.62
CA MET A 397 -3.64 -23.46 1.57
C MET A 397 -2.24 -23.95 1.15
N PRO A 398 -2.06 -25.20 0.67
CA PRO A 398 -0.82 -25.62 0.04
C PRO A 398 -0.41 -24.74 -1.14
N SER A 399 -1.33 -24.44 -2.07
CA SER A 399 -1.02 -23.60 -3.24
C SER A 399 -0.55 -22.19 -2.86
N LEU A 400 -1.22 -21.57 -1.88
CA LEU A 400 -0.85 -20.25 -1.36
C LEU A 400 0.50 -20.29 -0.64
N GLN A 401 0.72 -21.33 0.16
CA GLN A 401 1.96 -21.55 0.87
C GLN A 401 3.14 -21.71 -0.11
N LEU A 402 2.99 -22.52 -1.16
CA LEU A 402 4.02 -22.67 -2.19
C LEU A 402 4.34 -21.32 -2.85
N SER A 403 3.31 -20.53 -3.16
CA SER A 403 3.47 -19.18 -3.72
C SER A 403 4.26 -18.25 -2.80
N TYR A 404 4.02 -18.31 -1.48
CA TYR A 404 4.80 -17.58 -0.47
C TYR A 404 6.25 -18.05 -0.37
N ASP A 405 6.49 -19.36 -0.36
CA ASP A 405 7.83 -19.92 -0.19
C ASP A 405 8.76 -19.53 -1.35
N GLU A 406 8.21 -19.50 -2.57
CA GLU A 406 8.87 -19.09 -3.81
C GLU A 406 8.95 -17.56 -4.00
N LEU A 407 8.47 -16.75 -3.04
CA LEU A 407 8.69 -15.31 -3.08
C LEU A 407 10.18 -14.97 -2.94
N PRO A 408 10.67 -13.97 -3.68
CA PRO A 408 11.95 -13.33 -3.39
C PRO A 408 12.02 -12.85 -1.93
N PRO A 409 13.18 -12.93 -1.25
CA PRO A 409 13.30 -12.58 0.17
C PRO A 409 12.79 -11.17 0.51
N TYR A 410 13.06 -10.19 -0.35
CA TYR A 410 12.62 -8.80 -0.12
C TYR A 410 11.10 -8.63 -0.20
N LEU A 411 10.40 -9.44 -0.99
CA LEU A 411 8.93 -9.43 -1.06
C LEU A 411 8.28 -10.13 0.11
N LYS A 412 8.96 -11.07 0.78
CA LYS A 412 8.41 -11.78 1.95
C LYS A 412 8.07 -10.79 3.05
N SER A 413 8.97 -9.87 3.39
CA SER A 413 8.71 -8.84 4.41
C SER A 413 7.57 -7.90 4.01
N CYS A 414 7.53 -7.46 2.74
CA CYS A 414 6.42 -6.64 2.22
C CYS A 414 5.07 -7.37 2.29
N PHE A 415 5.06 -8.68 2.01
CA PHE A 415 3.86 -9.50 2.14
C PHE A 415 3.44 -9.67 3.61
N LEU A 416 4.38 -9.93 4.52
CA LEU A 416 4.08 -10.08 5.95
C LEU A 416 3.45 -8.82 6.57
N SER A 417 3.75 -7.63 6.05
CA SER A 417 3.10 -6.37 6.45
C SER A 417 1.57 -6.41 6.42
N PHE A 418 0.97 -7.20 5.51
CA PHE A 418 -0.49 -7.31 5.41
C PHE A 418 -1.13 -8.01 6.62
N SER A 419 -0.36 -8.76 7.42
CA SER A 419 -0.86 -9.45 8.63
C SER A 419 -1.40 -8.50 9.70
N LEU A 420 -0.95 -7.23 9.70
CA LEU A 420 -1.40 -6.24 10.68
C LEU A 420 -2.80 -5.68 10.38
N TYR A 421 -3.28 -5.80 9.14
CA TYR A 421 -4.56 -5.21 8.75
C TYR A 421 -5.74 -6.12 9.13
N PRO A 422 -6.89 -5.54 9.52
CA PRO A 422 -8.08 -6.31 9.84
C PRO A 422 -8.68 -6.98 8.61
N GLU A 423 -9.56 -7.96 8.83
CA GLU A 423 -10.31 -8.65 7.78
C GLU A 423 -11.14 -7.65 6.96
N ASP A 424 -11.22 -7.84 5.64
CA ASP A 424 -11.89 -6.95 4.67
C ASP A 424 -11.44 -5.48 4.67
N CYS A 425 -10.24 -5.19 5.17
CA CYS A 425 -9.71 -3.84 5.13
C CYS A 425 -9.32 -3.45 3.69
N VAL A 426 -9.86 -2.33 3.21
CA VAL A 426 -9.32 -1.66 2.01
C VAL A 426 -8.14 -0.81 2.44
N ILE A 427 -6.97 -1.12 1.89
CA ILE A 427 -5.68 -0.57 2.29
C ILE A 427 -5.21 0.39 1.21
N THR A 428 -4.73 1.58 1.61
CA THR A 428 -4.12 2.52 0.66
C THR A 428 -2.72 2.04 0.29
N LYS A 429 -2.44 2.00 -1.01
CA LYS A 429 -1.17 1.52 -1.54
C LYS A 429 0.01 2.38 -1.06
N GLU A 430 -0.16 3.70 -1.02
CA GLU A 430 0.90 4.62 -0.58
C GLU A 430 1.32 4.38 0.88
N GLN A 431 0.37 4.03 1.77
CA GLN A 431 0.68 3.69 3.15
C GLN A 431 1.62 2.47 3.23
N LEU A 432 1.33 1.42 2.44
CA LEU A 432 2.18 0.22 2.36
C LEU A 432 3.56 0.52 1.78
N VAL A 433 3.61 1.24 0.65
CA VAL A 433 4.87 1.59 -0.01
C VAL A 433 5.75 2.44 0.89
N HIS A 434 5.19 3.46 1.55
CA HIS A 434 5.91 4.29 2.50
C HIS A 434 6.39 3.50 3.72
N TRP A 435 5.58 2.56 4.23
CA TRP A 435 6.01 1.66 5.29
C TRP A 435 7.20 0.78 4.86
N TRP A 436 7.14 0.16 3.68
CA TRP A 436 8.22 -0.69 3.19
C TRP A 436 9.53 0.08 2.97
N ILE A 437 9.45 1.33 2.50
CA ILE A 437 10.61 2.22 2.39
C ILE A 437 11.14 2.59 3.78
N GLY A 438 10.24 2.91 4.73
CA GLY A 438 10.61 3.29 6.10
C GLY A 438 11.33 2.18 6.87
N GLU A 439 10.85 0.94 6.76
CA GLU A 439 11.52 -0.23 7.37
C GLU A 439 12.81 -0.63 6.65
N GLY A 440 12.96 -0.24 5.38
CA GLY A 440 14.08 -0.65 4.52
C GLY A 440 13.89 -2.03 3.88
N PHE A 441 12.64 -2.49 3.72
CA PHE A 441 12.34 -3.73 2.98
C PHE A 441 12.60 -3.60 1.49
N VAL A 442 12.48 -2.37 0.97
CA VAL A 442 12.70 -2.07 -0.43
C VAL A 442 14.20 -2.07 -0.73
N PRO A 443 14.68 -2.94 -1.65
CA PRO A 443 16.08 -2.92 -2.07
C PRO A 443 16.40 -1.58 -2.74
N LEU A 444 17.54 -0.97 -2.40
CA LEU A 444 18.00 0.27 -3.05
C LEU A 444 19.17 -0.07 -3.98
N ARG A 445 19.00 0.20 -5.29
CA ARG A 445 20.09 0.14 -6.28
C ARG A 445 20.53 1.56 -6.64
N SER A 446 21.82 1.72 -6.97
CA SER A 446 22.37 3.00 -7.40
C SER A 446 21.58 3.55 -8.60
N GLY A 447 20.98 4.73 -8.43
CA GLY A 447 20.33 5.49 -9.51
C GLY A 447 18.82 5.33 -9.68
N ARG A 448 18.14 4.45 -8.94
CA ARG A 448 16.66 4.38 -8.93
C ARG A 448 16.05 5.00 -7.68
N PRO A 449 14.92 5.72 -7.80
CA PRO A 449 14.22 6.32 -6.67
C PRO A 449 13.60 5.24 -5.78
N SER A 450 13.48 5.53 -4.48
CA SER A 450 12.89 4.60 -3.50
C SER A 450 11.42 4.32 -3.77
N THR A 451 10.70 5.34 -4.25
CA THR A 451 9.27 5.28 -4.53
C THR A 451 8.95 4.31 -5.68
N GLU A 452 9.73 4.33 -6.76
CA GLU A 452 9.62 3.35 -7.85
C GLU A 452 9.99 1.94 -7.40
N ALA A 453 11.03 1.80 -6.57
CA ALA A 453 11.42 0.48 -6.06
C ALA A 453 10.32 -0.12 -5.16
N GLY A 454 9.63 0.71 -4.37
CA GLY A 454 8.45 0.31 -3.60
C GLY A 454 7.26 -0.07 -4.49
N GLU A 455 7.03 0.68 -5.57
CA GLU A 455 6.03 0.35 -6.61
C GLU A 455 6.29 -1.02 -7.25
N VAL A 456 7.55 -1.30 -7.59
CA VAL A 456 7.96 -2.61 -8.14
C VAL A 456 7.72 -3.74 -7.13
N CYS A 457 7.90 -3.47 -5.84
CA CYS A 457 7.56 -4.45 -4.81
C CYS A 457 6.05 -4.72 -4.76
N PHE A 458 5.24 -3.67 -4.85
CA PHE A 458 3.78 -3.77 -4.87
C PHE A 458 3.30 -4.56 -6.09
N SER A 459 3.77 -4.20 -7.29
CA SER A 459 3.43 -4.90 -8.53
C SER A 459 3.89 -6.36 -8.54
N GLY A 460 5.03 -6.64 -7.90
CA GLY A 460 5.52 -8.00 -7.68
C GLY A 460 4.53 -8.89 -6.91
N LEU A 461 3.79 -8.32 -5.95
CA LEU A 461 2.77 -9.04 -5.17
C LEU A 461 1.44 -9.14 -5.93
N THR A 462 1.01 -8.10 -6.63
CA THR A 462 -0.25 -8.13 -7.42
C THR A 462 -0.15 -9.11 -8.58
N ASN A 463 0.99 -9.14 -9.29
CA ASN A 463 1.24 -10.08 -10.39
C ASN A 463 1.27 -11.55 -9.93
N ARG A 464 1.47 -11.80 -8.63
CA ARG A 464 1.39 -13.14 -8.03
C ARG A 464 -0.01 -13.50 -7.55
N CYS A 465 -1.00 -12.64 -7.80
CA CYS A 465 -2.38 -12.77 -7.34
C CYS A 465 -2.51 -12.91 -5.81
N LEU A 466 -1.52 -12.43 -5.05
CA LEU A 466 -1.56 -12.40 -3.58
C LEU A 466 -2.25 -11.14 -3.04
N VAL A 467 -2.34 -10.09 -3.87
CA VAL A 467 -2.97 -8.81 -3.56
C VAL A 467 -3.96 -8.47 -4.66
N GLU A 468 -5.18 -8.10 -4.28
CA GLU A 468 -6.27 -7.70 -5.16
C GLU A 468 -6.35 -6.17 -5.23
N VAL A 469 -6.44 -5.65 -6.45
CA VAL A 469 -6.63 -4.21 -6.71
C VAL A 469 -8.11 -3.88 -6.52
N VAL A 470 -8.40 -2.84 -5.72
CA VAL A 470 -9.78 -2.39 -5.46
C VAL A 470 -10.10 -1.17 -6.30
N GLU A 471 -9.31 -0.10 -6.18
CA GLU A 471 -9.48 1.12 -6.98
C GLU A 471 -8.23 1.41 -7.80
N LYS A 472 -8.46 1.70 -9.08
CA LYS A 472 -7.48 2.22 -10.02
C LYS A 472 -8.02 3.48 -10.67
N THR A 473 -7.16 4.46 -10.91
CA THR A 473 -7.48 5.58 -11.78
C THR A 473 -7.88 5.05 -13.15
N SER A 474 -9.03 5.46 -13.65
CA SER A 474 -9.61 4.94 -14.89
C SER A 474 -8.75 5.23 -16.12
N TYR A 475 -8.10 6.39 -16.20
CA TYR A 475 -7.43 6.83 -17.42
C TYR A 475 -5.95 6.41 -17.53
N ASN A 476 -5.22 6.27 -16.41
CA ASN A 476 -3.82 5.85 -16.40
C ASN A 476 -3.58 4.49 -15.72
N GLY A 477 -4.61 3.88 -15.12
CA GLY A 477 -4.49 2.58 -14.44
C GLY A 477 -3.72 2.61 -13.12
N THR A 478 -3.36 3.79 -12.59
CA THR A 478 -2.65 3.92 -11.31
C THR A 478 -3.49 3.34 -10.17
N ILE A 479 -2.93 2.39 -9.43
CA ILE A 479 -3.60 1.74 -8.30
C ILE A 479 -3.55 2.64 -7.07
N HIS A 480 -4.69 2.85 -6.41
CA HIS A 480 -4.81 3.64 -5.17
C HIS A 480 -5.02 2.78 -3.94
N THR A 481 -5.92 1.80 -4.06
CA THR A 481 -6.32 0.96 -2.94
C THR A 481 -6.31 -0.53 -3.32
N CYS A 482 -6.06 -1.36 -2.33
CA CYS A 482 -5.93 -2.80 -2.48
C CYS A 482 -6.52 -3.53 -1.27
N LYS A 483 -6.70 -4.83 -1.42
CA LYS A 483 -7.08 -5.75 -0.35
C LYS A 483 -6.40 -7.11 -0.56
N ILE A 484 -6.46 -7.96 0.45
CA ILE A 484 -6.05 -9.37 0.33
C ILE A 484 -7.25 -10.26 0.60
N HIS A 485 -7.33 -11.39 -0.10
CA HIS A 485 -8.37 -12.39 0.09
C HIS A 485 -8.21 -13.08 1.46
N ASP A 486 -9.30 -13.49 2.12
CA ASP A 486 -9.26 -13.98 3.51
C ASP A 486 -8.36 -15.20 3.72
N MET A 487 -8.39 -16.18 2.82
CA MET A 487 -7.46 -17.32 2.87
C MET A 487 -5.98 -16.90 2.72
N VAL A 488 -5.70 -15.86 1.94
CA VAL A 488 -4.34 -15.27 1.85
C VAL A 488 -3.98 -14.58 3.16
N ARG A 489 -4.97 -13.95 3.81
CA ARG A 489 -4.82 -13.35 5.14
C ARG A 489 -4.53 -14.39 6.23
N GLU A 490 -5.22 -15.52 6.22
CA GLU A 490 -4.95 -16.64 7.13
C GLU A 490 -3.51 -17.14 6.96
N LEU A 491 -3.06 -17.30 5.70
CA LEU A 491 -1.68 -17.66 5.42
C LEU A 491 -0.69 -16.61 5.95
N VAL A 492 -0.90 -15.33 5.64
CA VAL A 492 0.07 -14.29 6.01
C VAL A 492 0.19 -14.13 7.52
N ILE A 493 -0.91 -14.27 8.27
CA ILE A 493 -0.90 -14.25 9.74
C ILE A 493 -0.09 -15.45 10.26
N LYS A 494 -0.39 -16.66 9.78
CA LYS A 494 0.35 -17.87 10.15
C LYS A 494 1.85 -17.72 9.86
N MET A 495 2.21 -17.14 8.71
CA MET A 495 3.61 -16.87 8.36
C MET A 495 4.21 -15.79 9.27
N ALA A 496 3.48 -14.73 9.59
CA ALA A 496 3.96 -13.65 10.44
C ALA A 496 4.26 -14.13 11.87
N GLU A 497 3.39 -14.98 12.43
CA GLU A 497 3.59 -15.62 13.73
C GLU A 497 4.82 -16.54 13.71
N ASN A 498 4.93 -17.40 12.69
CA ASN A 498 6.08 -18.31 12.52
C ASN A 498 7.43 -17.60 12.32
N ASN A 499 7.39 -16.32 11.95
CA ASN A 499 8.55 -15.48 11.69
C ASN A 499 8.78 -14.42 12.77
N ALA A 500 7.98 -14.41 13.86
CA ALA A 500 8.00 -13.38 14.91
C ALA A 500 7.86 -11.94 14.38
N PHE A 501 7.22 -11.78 13.22
CA PHE A 501 6.92 -10.49 12.62
C PHE A 501 5.75 -9.81 13.36
N PHE A 502 4.79 -10.63 13.78
CA PHE A 502 3.58 -10.25 14.50
C PHE A 502 3.34 -11.22 15.66
N GLU A 503 2.84 -10.72 16.79
CA GLU A 503 2.41 -11.55 17.92
C GLU A 503 1.09 -11.01 18.50
N VAL A 504 0.08 -11.88 18.60
CA VAL A 504 -1.29 -11.53 19.03
C VAL A 504 -1.33 -10.92 20.43
N THR A 505 -0.39 -11.28 21.31
CA THR A 505 -0.31 -10.77 22.70
C THR A 505 0.23 -9.34 22.78
N GLY A 506 0.85 -8.83 21.71
CA GLY A 506 1.49 -7.52 21.63
C GLY A 506 2.80 -7.39 22.41
N ARG A 507 3.30 -8.46 23.02
CA ARG A 507 4.58 -8.45 23.75
C ARG A 507 5.70 -8.96 22.87
N GLY A 508 6.80 -8.22 22.78
CA GLY A 508 8.01 -8.66 22.06
C GLY A 508 7.91 -8.65 20.53
N CYS A 509 6.87 -8.06 19.94
CA CYS A 509 6.75 -7.93 18.49
C CYS A 509 7.57 -6.75 17.94
N ARG A 510 8.02 -6.86 16.68
CA ARG A 510 8.74 -5.78 15.98
C ARG A 510 7.79 -4.82 15.26
N HIS A 511 6.60 -5.27 14.89
CA HIS A 511 5.60 -4.48 14.16
C HIS A 511 4.24 -4.59 14.87
N PHE A 512 3.55 -3.47 15.04
CA PHE A 512 2.27 -3.43 15.75
C PHE A 512 1.25 -2.53 15.05
N GLY A 513 -0.01 -2.98 15.01
CA GLY A 513 -1.14 -2.23 14.46
C GLY A 513 -1.91 -1.52 15.58
N ILE A 514 -2.13 -0.21 15.43
CA ILE A 514 -3.02 0.56 16.30
C ILE A 514 -4.46 0.23 15.94
N ASP A 515 -5.19 -0.32 16.91
CA ASP A 515 -6.65 -0.47 16.91
C ASP A 515 -7.24 0.26 18.14
N THR A 516 -8.51 0.64 18.03
CA THR A 516 -9.38 1.23 19.07
C THR A 516 -9.38 0.48 20.41
N LYS A 517 -9.00 -0.80 20.44
CA LYS A 517 -8.92 -1.64 21.64
C LYS A 517 -7.52 -1.75 22.26
N MET A 518 -6.55 -0.95 21.80
CA MET A 518 -5.16 -1.02 22.26
C MET A 518 -5.00 -0.84 23.77
N ASP A 519 -4.38 -1.81 24.45
CA ASP A 519 -4.07 -1.72 25.89
C ASP A 519 -2.75 -0.97 26.11
N ARG A 520 -2.76 -0.01 27.04
CA ARG A 520 -1.59 0.76 27.51
C ARG A 520 -0.41 -0.14 27.91
N LYS A 521 -0.68 -1.34 28.44
CA LYS A 521 0.36 -2.28 28.91
C LYS A 521 1.15 -2.94 27.77
N GLN A 522 0.62 -2.95 26.55
CA GLN A 522 1.28 -3.61 25.41
C GLN A 522 2.47 -2.78 24.89
N LEU A 523 2.33 -1.45 24.83
CA LEU A 523 3.40 -0.54 24.38
C LEU A 523 4.56 -0.45 25.36
N SER A 524 4.28 -0.24 26.66
CA SER A 524 5.34 -0.02 27.66
C SER A 524 6.20 -1.26 27.91
N ALA A 525 5.73 -2.45 27.54
CA ALA A 525 6.51 -3.68 27.65
C ALA A 525 7.42 -3.93 26.42
N ASN A 526 7.23 -3.20 25.32
CA ASN A 526 7.82 -3.55 24.03
C ASN A 526 8.88 -2.56 23.52
N HIS A 527 10.09 -2.71 24.05
CA HIS A 527 11.26 -1.92 23.65
C HIS A 527 11.84 -2.30 22.27
N LYS A 528 11.28 -3.33 21.62
CA LYS A 528 11.78 -3.89 20.35
C LYS A 528 11.03 -3.34 19.12
N LEU A 529 10.00 -2.53 19.35
CA LEU A 529 9.11 -2.04 18.31
C LEU A 529 9.85 -1.19 17.28
N ARG A 530 9.63 -1.51 16.00
CA ARG A 530 10.18 -0.83 14.82
C ARG A 530 9.10 -0.12 14.01
N ALA A 531 7.90 -0.69 13.92
CA ALA A 531 6.77 -0.03 13.27
C ALA A 531 5.52 -0.01 14.14
N LEU A 532 4.87 1.15 14.15
CA LEU A 532 3.53 1.33 14.69
C LEU A 532 2.63 1.90 13.59
N MET A 533 1.65 1.11 13.16
CA MET A 533 0.82 1.40 11.98
C MET A 533 -0.64 1.62 12.34
N SER A 534 -1.27 2.68 11.83
CA SER A 534 -2.73 2.84 11.90
C SER A 534 -3.40 1.93 10.87
N THR A 535 -4.25 0.99 11.32
CA THR A 535 -4.84 -0.07 10.48
C THR A 535 -6.37 0.02 10.40
N THR A 536 -6.92 1.23 10.46
CA THR A 536 -8.38 1.44 10.49
C THR A 536 -9.08 1.02 9.20
N LYS A 537 -10.28 0.45 9.34
CA LYS A 537 -11.18 0.20 8.21
C LYS A 537 -11.65 1.54 7.60
N THR A 538 -12.09 1.51 6.34
CA THR A 538 -12.58 2.70 5.64
C THR A 538 -13.72 3.37 6.42
N GLY A 539 -13.59 4.67 6.67
CA GLY A 539 -14.59 5.46 7.43
C GLY A 539 -14.44 5.39 8.95
N GLU A 540 -13.54 4.57 9.49
CA GLU A 540 -13.25 4.53 10.92
C GLU A 540 -12.07 5.43 11.29
N VAL A 541 -12.08 5.91 12.54
CA VAL A 541 -11.08 6.83 13.09
C VAL A 541 -10.56 6.28 14.41
N ASN A 542 -9.25 6.25 14.56
CA ASN A 542 -8.60 5.81 15.79
C ASN A 542 -8.73 6.89 16.86
N LYS A 543 -9.40 6.58 17.99
CA LYS A 543 -9.40 7.44 19.17
C LYS A 543 -8.25 7.02 20.07
N ILE A 544 -7.18 7.80 20.08
CA ILE A 544 -5.96 7.48 20.83
C ILE A 544 -5.91 8.37 22.07
N SER A 545 -6.01 7.75 23.25
CA SER A 545 -5.87 8.49 24.51
C SER A 545 -4.46 9.06 24.68
N SER A 546 -4.36 10.22 25.32
CA SER A 546 -3.09 10.92 25.58
C SER A 546 -2.04 10.02 26.26
N SER A 547 -2.49 9.21 27.21
CA SER A 547 -1.64 8.26 27.95
C SER A 547 -0.96 7.17 27.10
N ILE A 548 -1.57 6.77 25.98
CA ILE A 548 -1.01 5.78 25.04
C ILE A 548 0.03 6.48 24.17
N ALA A 549 -0.34 7.63 23.62
CA ALA A 549 0.50 8.33 22.66
C ALA A 549 1.78 8.92 23.25
N ASN A 550 1.78 9.34 24.52
CA ASN A 550 3.01 9.74 25.21
C ASN A 550 4.07 8.61 25.22
N ARG A 551 3.64 7.34 25.21
CA ARG A 551 4.54 6.18 25.23
C ARG A 551 5.17 5.85 23.87
N PHE A 552 4.70 6.45 22.78
CA PHE A 552 5.34 6.24 21.47
C PHE A 552 6.81 6.67 21.50
N SER A 553 7.11 7.72 22.26
CA SER A 553 8.48 8.21 22.47
C SER A 553 9.38 7.26 23.28
N GLU A 554 8.82 6.29 24.00
CA GLU A 554 9.56 5.28 24.78
C GLU A 554 10.17 4.19 23.87
N CYS A 555 9.68 4.06 22.62
CA CYS A 555 10.09 3.02 21.67
C CYS A 555 11.37 3.41 20.91
N LYS A 556 12.55 3.28 21.55
CA LYS A 556 13.85 3.73 21.01
C LYS A 556 14.11 3.37 19.53
N TYR A 557 13.77 2.15 19.11
CA TYR A 557 14.08 1.61 17.78
C TYR A 557 12.98 1.81 16.73
N LEU A 558 11.99 2.66 17.02
CA LEU A 558 10.91 2.94 16.10
C LEU A 558 11.43 3.63 14.82
N ARG A 559 11.21 2.99 13.68
CA ARG A 559 11.49 3.49 12.32
C ARG A 559 10.23 4.07 11.68
N VAL A 560 9.09 3.46 11.94
CA VAL A 560 7.81 3.84 11.34
C VAL A 560 6.78 4.18 12.40
N LEU A 561 6.24 5.40 12.31
CA LEU A 561 5.14 5.87 13.13
C LEU A 561 4.05 6.44 12.22
N ASP A 562 3.01 5.65 12.01
CA ASP A 562 1.83 6.07 11.25
C ASP A 562 0.62 6.23 12.17
N LEU A 563 0.22 7.49 12.35
CA LEU A 563 -0.91 7.90 13.16
C LEU A 563 -2.08 8.38 12.28
N CYS A 564 -2.13 8.01 11.00
CA CYS A 564 -3.16 8.50 10.11
C CYS A 564 -4.58 8.19 10.62
N LYS A 565 -5.53 9.08 10.29
CA LYS A 565 -6.96 8.97 10.70
C LYS A 565 -7.11 8.78 12.21
N SER A 566 -6.44 9.61 13.00
CA SER A 566 -6.49 9.55 14.47
C SER A 566 -7.01 10.84 15.10
N ILE A 567 -7.81 10.69 16.15
CA ILE A 567 -8.26 11.76 17.04
C ILE A 567 -7.56 11.61 18.39
N PHE A 568 -7.00 12.71 18.87
CA PHE A 568 -6.34 12.82 20.16
C PHE A 568 -7.08 13.80 21.08
N GLU A 569 -6.98 13.58 22.39
CA GLU A 569 -7.58 14.44 23.43
C GLU A 569 -6.85 15.78 23.59
N MET A 570 -5.61 15.86 23.12
CA MET A 570 -4.72 17.01 23.27
C MET A 570 -3.99 17.33 21.96
N PRO A 571 -3.49 18.57 21.78
CA PRO A 571 -2.67 18.93 20.63
C PRO A 571 -1.45 18.02 20.44
N LEU A 572 -1.21 17.59 19.20
CA LEU A 572 -0.07 16.72 18.88
C LEU A 572 1.28 17.35 19.27
N THR A 573 1.39 18.67 19.32
CA THR A 573 2.62 19.34 19.79
C THR A 573 3.02 18.98 21.21
N SER A 574 2.03 18.87 22.10
CA SER A 574 2.24 18.53 23.50
C SER A 574 2.47 17.03 23.64
N LEU A 575 1.68 16.25 22.90
CA LEU A 575 1.69 14.79 22.93
C LEU A 575 2.98 14.19 22.36
N LEU A 576 3.47 14.76 21.27
CA LEU A 576 4.70 14.35 20.58
C LEU A 576 5.87 15.28 20.94
N SER A 577 5.82 15.95 22.08
CA SER A 577 6.90 16.82 22.56
C SER A 577 8.23 16.08 22.70
N HIS A 578 8.20 14.77 22.90
CA HIS A 578 9.36 13.89 23.03
C HIS A 578 9.67 13.05 21.78
N ILE A 579 9.01 13.31 20.63
CA ILE A 579 9.24 12.52 19.41
C ILE A 579 10.68 12.59 18.92
N GLY A 580 11.40 13.68 19.21
CA GLY A 580 12.81 13.83 18.87
C GLY A 580 13.75 12.80 19.50
N PHE A 581 13.30 12.01 20.48
CA PHE A 581 14.07 10.88 21.02
C PHE A 581 14.09 9.66 20.08
N LEU A 582 13.19 9.60 19.10
CA LEU A 582 13.09 8.51 18.12
C LEU A 582 14.08 8.71 16.96
N GLN A 583 15.38 8.70 17.24
CA GLN A 583 16.44 9.02 16.27
C GLN A 583 16.50 8.07 15.05
N HIS A 584 15.87 6.90 15.17
CA HIS A 584 15.76 5.89 14.10
C HIS A 584 14.54 6.10 13.18
N LEU A 585 13.68 7.09 13.47
CA LEU A 585 12.47 7.32 12.70
C LEU A 585 12.78 7.74 11.27
N THR A 586 12.25 6.99 10.30
CA THR A 586 12.40 7.20 8.86
C THR A 586 11.06 7.57 8.20
N TYR A 587 9.94 7.14 8.77
CA TYR A 587 8.60 7.44 8.27
C TYR A 587 7.70 7.96 9.39
N LEU A 588 7.19 9.17 9.22
CA LEU A 588 6.15 9.77 10.05
C LEU A 588 4.93 10.14 9.20
N SER A 589 3.78 9.62 9.58
CA SER A 589 2.49 10.00 9.00
C SER A 589 1.56 10.54 10.08
N LEU A 590 1.15 11.79 9.90
CA LEU A 590 0.13 12.50 10.68
C LEU A 590 -1.07 12.88 9.80
N SER A 591 -1.25 12.16 8.69
CA SER A 591 -2.33 12.42 7.73
C SER A 591 -3.71 12.33 8.36
N ASN A 592 -4.58 13.31 8.10
CA ASN A 592 -5.94 13.35 8.64
C ASN A 592 -5.98 13.14 10.17
N THR A 593 -5.09 13.81 10.92
CA THR A 593 -5.05 13.78 12.38
C THR A 593 -5.68 15.02 12.99
N HIS A 594 -6.38 14.84 14.12
CA HIS A 594 -7.01 15.93 14.85
C HIS A 594 -6.71 15.86 16.36
N PRO A 595 -6.33 16.96 17.03
CA PRO A 595 -6.01 18.28 16.49
C PRO A 595 -4.52 18.45 16.12
N LEU A 596 -4.21 18.68 14.84
CA LEU A 596 -2.87 19.07 14.34
C LEU A 596 -2.89 20.52 13.83
N ILE A 597 -2.25 21.43 14.58
CA ILE A 597 -2.16 22.88 14.24
C ILE A 597 -0.75 23.25 13.79
N GLN A 598 0.26 22.67 14.43
CA GLN A 598 1.68 22.87 14.14
C GLN A 598 2.46 21.61 14.51
N LEU A 599 3.65 21.44 13.94
CA LEU A 599 4.53 20.30 14.26
C LEU A 599 5.30 20.54 15.57
N PRO A 600 5.59 19.49 16.37
CA PRO A 600 6.34 19.62 17.62
C PRO A 600 7.78 20.11 17.35
N PRO A 601 8.35 21.03 18.16
CA PRO A 601 9.71 21.53 17.97
C PRO A 601 10.78 20.43 17.98
N SER A 602 10.59 19.39 18.79
CA SER A 602 11.55 18.28 18.91
C SER A 602 11.70 17.42 17.66
N LEU A 603 10.79 17.56 16.68
CA LEU A 603 10.91 16.88 15.37
C LEU A 603 12.22 17.27 14.65
N GLU A 604 12.79 18.44 14.96
CA GLU A 604 14.08 18.91 14.44
C GLU A 604 15.22 17.89 14.60
N ASN A 605 15.16 17.05 15.64
CA ASN A 605 16.19 16.05 15.92
C ASN A 605 16.10 14.80 15.02
N LEU A 606 15.04 14.65 14.21
CA LEU A 606 14.80 13.48 13.36
C LEU A 606 15.51 13.57 12.01
N ILE A 607 16.84 13.61 12.04
CA ILE A 607 17.68 13.78 10.85
C ILE A 607 17.62 12.60 9.85
N ASN A 608 17.10 11.44 10.28
CA ASN A 608 16.97 10.25 9.46
C ASN A 608 15.64 10.15 8.71
N LEU A 609 14.74 11.11 8.91
CA LEU A 609 13.41 11.09 8.30
C LEU A 609 13.51 11.10 6.77
N GLN A 610 12.87 10.11 6.14
CA GLN A 610 12.79 9.93 4.69
C GLN A 610 11.40 10.27 4.16
N ILE A 611 10.35 10.05 4.96
CA ILE A 611 8.96 10.26 4.56
C ILE A 611 8.25 11.05 5.65
N LEU A 612 7.67 12.18 5.27
CA LEU A 612 6.80 12.99 6.10
C LEU A 612 5.46 13.19 5.38
N ASN A 613 4.41 12.54 5.87
CA ASN A 613 3.06 12.68 5.33
C ASN A 613 2.18 13.46 6.32
N LEU A 614 1.72 14.63 5.89
CA LEU A 614 0.83 15.54 6.63
C LEU A 614 -0.47 15.81 5.85
N SER A 615 -0.74 15.05 4.78
CA SER A 615 -1.91 15.24 3.92
C SER A 615 -3.23 15.31 4.70
N TYR A 616 -4.19 16.05 4.16
CA TYR A 616 -5.52 16.24 4.75
C TYR A 616 -5.52 16.87 6.17
N SER A 617 -4.42 17.50 6.60
CA SER A 617 -4.33 18.20 7.89
C SER A 617 -4.89 19.62 7.77
N GLN A 618 -6.21 19.76 7.73
CA GLN A 618 -6.89 21.02 7.40
C GLN A 618 -6.54 22.22 8.28
N ASN A 619 -6.14 21.99 9.54
CA ASN A 619 -5.84 23.03 10.53
C ASN A 619 -4.34 23.36 10.64
N LEU A 620 -3.48 22.68 9.88
CA LEU A 620 -2.04 22.92 9.89
C LEU A 620 -1.74 24.26 9.22
N LYS A 621 -1.26 25.25 9.99
CA LYS A 621 -1.06 26.62 9.49
C LYS A 621 0.32 26.89 8.94
N VAL A 622 1.34 26.42 9.64
CA VAL A 622 2.75 26.74 9.36
C VAL A 622 3.60 25.49 9.48
N LEU A 623 4.50 25.33 8.51
CA LEU A 623 5.55 24.34 8.53
C LEU A 623 6.86 24.97 9.05
N PRO A 624 7.50 24.38 10.07
CA PRO A 624 8.64 24.99 10.74
C PRO A 624 9.93 24.98 9.89
N PRO A 625 10.82 25.98 10.03
CA PRO A 625 12.04 26.11 9.21
C PRO A 625 13.02 24.93 9.31
N TYR A 626 13.00 24.18 10.42
CA TYR A 626 13.88 23.04 10.62
C TYR A 626 13.63 21.90 9.62
N LEU A 627 12.49 21.87 8.92
CA LEU A 627 12.22 20.88 7.86
C LEU A 627 13.32 20.85 6.79
N THR A 628 13.96 22.00 6.54
CA THR A 628 15.07 22.14 5.59
C THR A 628 16.37 21.40 6.02
N LYS A 629 16.42 20.93 7.28
CA LYS A 629 17.51 20.11 7.83
C LYS A 629 17.39 18.62 7.48
N PHE A 630 16.21 18.14 7.08
CA PHE A 630 15.99 16.72 6.77
C PHE A 630 16.56 16.32 5.41
N LYS A 631 17.89 16.25 5.28
CA LYS A 631 18.59 15.98 4.01
C LYS A 631 18.27 14.63 3.37
N LYS A 632 17.78 13.67 4.17
CA LYS A 632 17.35 12.35 3.70
C LYS A 632 15.88 12.29 3.28
N LEU A 633 15.13 13.39 3.39
CA LEU A 633 13.72 13.43 3.04
C LEU A 633 13.54 13.19 1.54
N ARG A 634 12.75 12.17 1.22
CA ARG A 634 12.40 11.73 -0.14
C ARG A 634 10.96 12.05 -0.49
N VAL A 635 10.05 11.97 0.49
CA VAL A 635 8.63 12.26 0.30
C VAL A 635 8.19 13.31 1.32
N LEU A 636 7.68 14.42 0.82
CA LEU A 636 6.94 15.42 1.60
C LEU A 636 5.55 15.58 0.99
N ASP A 637 4.54 15.11 1.73
CA ASP A 637 3.16 15.23 1.30
C ASP A 637 2.39 16.14 2.26
N VAL A 638 2.00 17.31 1.76
CA VAL A 638 1.13 18.28 2.45
C VAL A 638 -0.12 18.57 1.60
N SER A 639 -0.52 17.63 0.75
CA SER A 639 -1.73 17.73 -0.07
C SER A 639 -2.97 17.98 0.79
N HIS A 640 -3.91 18.77 0.28
CA HIS A 640 -5.17 19.09 0.94
C HIS A 640 -5.02 19.67 2.36
N CYS A 641 -3.95 20.44 2.65
CA CYS A 641 -3.82 21.21 3.89
C CYS A 641 -4.36 22.63 3.68
N GLY A 642 -5.68 22.83 3.79
CA GLY A 642 -6.33 24.10 3.39
C GLY A 642 -5.85 25.35 4.15
N SER A 643 -5.48 25.24 5.43
CA SER A 643 -4.98 26.36 6.21
C SER A 643 -3.48 26.63 6.06
N LEU A 644 -2.74 25.81 5.30
CA LEU A 644 -1.29 25.95 5.18
C LEU A 644 -0.97 27.17 4.32
N GLU A 645 -0.23 28.13 4.88
CA GLU A 645 0.08 29.39 4.18
C GLU A 645 1.20 29.26 3.15
N TYR A 646 2.31 28.58 3.51
CA TYR A 646 3.47 28.35 2.64
C TYR A 646 4.41 27.30 3.24
N LEU A 647 5.33 26.78 2.43
CA LEU A 647 6.46 25.96 2.90
C LEU A 647 7.66 26.84 3.30
N PRO A 648 8.50 26.42 4.26
CA PRO A 648 9.61 27.24 4.74
C PRO A 648 10.70 27.45 3.68
N LYS A 649 11.27 28.65 3.65
CA LYS A 649 12.40 29.03 2.78
C LYS A 649 13.60 28.09 2.98
N GLY A 650 14.27 27.73 1.89
CA GLY A 650 15.40 26.81 1.90
C GLY A 650 15.02 25.36 1.57
N LEU A 651 13.79 25.11 1.10
CA LEU A 651 13.32 23.80 0.67
C LEU A 651 14.18 23.23 -0.45
N GLY A 652 14.71 24.09 -1.33
CA GLY A 652 15.63 23.70 -2.41
C GLY A 652 16.94 23.05 -1.93
N ARG A 653 17.22 23.03 -0.61
CA ARG A 653 18.37 22.32 -0.02
C ARG A 653 18.10 20.84 0.25
N LEU A 654 16.90 20.33 -0.04
CA LEU A 654 16.49 18.94 0.13
C LEU A 654 16.73 18.14 -1.17
N SER A 655 17.99 17.96 -1.55
CA SER A 655 18.37 17.38 -2.85
C SER A 655 17.94 15.92 -3.06
N SER A 656 17.57 15.20 -2.00
CA SER A 656 17.07 13.82 -2.05
C SER A 656 15.56 13.70 -2.28
N LEU A 657 14.84 14.83 -2.41
CA LEU A 657 13.39 14.85 -2.50
C LEU A 657 12.91 14.30 -3.85
N GLU A 658 12.13 13.23 -3.83
CA GLU A 658 11.57 12.51 -4.98
C GLU A 658 10.10 12.92 -5.22
N VAL A 659 9.35 13.20 -4.15
CA VAL A 659 7.91 13.53 -4.18
C VAL A 659 7.61 14.73 -3.30
N LEU A 660 6.99 15.76 -3.87
CA LEU A 660 6.52 16.96 -3.19
C LEU A 660 5.08 17.26 -3.61
N LEU A 661 4.11 17.04 -2.71
CA LEU A 661 2.69 17.24 -3.01
C LEU A 661 2.09 18.35 -2.12
N GLY A 662 1.22 19.17 -2.70
CA GLY A 662 0.59 20.30 -2.00
C GLY A 662 1.51 21.50 -1.79
N PHE A 663 2.52 21.69 -2.65
CA PHE A 663 3.43 22.82 -2.56
C PHE A 663 2.68 24.13 -2.84
N ARG A 664 2.56 24.95 -1.80
CA ARG A 664 2.08 26.32 -1.89
C ARG A 664 3.26 27.28 -1.89
N PRO A 665 3.57 27.96 -3.02
CA PRO A 665 4.63 28.93 -3.08
C PRO A 665 4.32 30.13 -2.19
N ALA A 666 5.35 30.73 -1.63
CA ALA A 666 5.22 31.92 -0.81
C ALA A 666 5.04 33.18 -1.66
N ARG A 667 4.18 34.09 -1.19
CA ARG A 667 3.99 35.42 -1.75
C ARG A 667 5.23 36.29 -1.56
N GLU A 668 5.36 37.38 -2.32
CA GLU A 668 6.53 38.28 -2.22
C GLU A 668 6.68 38.92 -0.83
N SER A 669 5.55 39.20 -0.18
CA SER A 669 5.50 39.70 1.20
C SER A 669 5.93 38.66 2.24
N GLN A 670 5.91 37.36 1.91
CA GLN A 670 6.18 36.25 2.84
C GLN A 670 7.66 35.84 2.80
N LEU A 671 8.54 36.69 3.33
CA LEU A 671 10.01 36.53 3.28
C LEU A 671 10.56 35.22 3.91
N LYS A 672 9.77 34.56 4.77
CA LYS A 672 10.12 33.29 5.44
C LYS A 672 9.72 32.06 4.63
N GLY A 673 8.95 32.24 3.57
CA GLY A 673 8.43 31.16 2.75
C GLY A 673 9.29 30.84 1.53
N CYS A 674 9.10 29.65 1.01
CA CYS A 674 9.76 29.11 -0.17
C CYS A 674 9.05 29.60 -1.43
N ARG A 675 9.80 30.25 -2.32
CA ARG A 675 9.28 30.63 -3.65
C ARG A 675 9.45 29.49 -4.64
N ILE A 676 8.74 29.57 -5.77
CA ILE A 676 8.80 28.56 -6.83
C ILE A 676 10.20 28.41 -7.43
N ALA A 677 11.00 29.48 -7.47
CA ALA A 677 12.38 29.46 -7.97
C ALA A 677 13.30 28.48 -7.22
N GLU A 678 13.00 28.13 -5.97
CA GLU A 678 13.81 27.16 -5.22
C GLU A 678 13.64 25.72 -5.72
N LEU A 679 12.54 25.41 -6.42
CA LEU A 679 12.28 24.09 -6.97
C LEU A 679 13.34 23.66 -7.97
N ARG A 680 13.97 24.59 -8.70
CA ARG A 680 15.03 24.31 -9.69
C ARG A 680 16.21 23.51 -9.14
N ASN A 681 16.41 23.52 -7.82
CA ASN A 681 17.50 22.80 -7.15
C ASN A 681 17.13 21.33 -6.84
N LEU A 682 15.86 20.96 -6.94
CA LEU A 682 15.34 19.63 -6.61
C LEU A 682 15.40 18.68 -7.81
N SER A 683 16.62 18.42 -8.30
CA SER A 683 16.86 17.64 -9.52
C SER A 683 16.39 16.16 -9.48
N GLN A 684 16.13 15.61 -8.29
CA GLN A 684 15.61 14.25 -8.10
C GLN A 684 14.08 14.18 -8.04
N LEU A 685 13.39 15.32 -8.15
CA LEU A 685 11.94 15.39 -8.03
C LEU A 685 11.24 14.74 -9.23
N ARG A 686 10.29 13.84 -8.95
CA ARG A 686 9.55 13.05 -9.95
C ARG A 686 8.05 13.30 -9.91
N LYS A 687 7.51 13.62 -8.75
CA LYS A 687 6.11 14.02 -8.59
C LYS A 687 6.04 15.37 -7.89
N LEU A 688 5.36 16.33 -8.53
CA LEU A 688 5.15 17.67 -8.00
C LEU A 688 3.66 17.99 -8.03
N GLY A 689 3.09 18.35 -6.87
CA GLY A 689 1.76 18.92 -6.76
C GLY A 689 1.86 20.37 -6.34
N LEU A 690 1.53 21.30 -7.24
CA LEU A 690 1.44 22.74 -7.00
C LEU A 690 0.02 23.10 -6.54
N HIS A 691 -0.07 23.97 -5.54
CA HIS A 691 -1.31 24.61 -5.14
C HIS A 691 -1.13 26.13 -5.24
N LEU A 692 -1.80 26.73 -6.22
CA LEU A 692 -1.65 28.14 -6.58
C LEU A 692 -2.94 28.90 -6.29
N VAL A 693 -2.85 29.93 -5.47
CA VAL A 693 -4.02 30.68 -4.98
C VAL A 693 -3.94 32.14 -5.44
N TRP A 694 -2.75 32.73 -5.44
CA TRP A 694 -2.55 34.15 -5.75
C TRP A 694 -1.55 34.34 -6.89
N ASP A 695 -1.68 35.44 -7.62
CA ASP A 695 -0.81 35.83 -8.73
C ASP A 695 0.63 36.19 -8.31
N ASP A 696 0.80 36.77 -7.11
CA ASP A 696 2.12 37.15 -6.56
C ASP A 696 2.96 35.99 -5.98
N GLU A 697 2.43 34.76 -6.03
CA GLU A 697 3.13 33.51 -5.70
C GLU A 697 4.15 33.13 -6.79
N ILE A 698 3.99 33.64 -8.03
CA ILE A 698 4.88 33.39 -9.17
C ILE A 698 5.52 34.70 -9.64
N GLY A 699 6.82 34.87 -9.40
CA GLY A 699 7.57 36.01 -9.91
C GLY A 699 7.83 35.90 -11.42
N ASP A 700 7.87 37.02 -12.15
CA ASP A 700 8.10 37.02 -13.60
C ASP A 700 9.45 36.43 -14.01
N SER A 701 10.45 36.50 -13.13
CA SER A 701 11.77 35.89 -13.32
C SER A 701 11.82 34.39 -12.94
N GLU A 702 10.76 33.87 -12.33
CA GLU A 702 10.71 32.52 -11.75
C GLU A 702 9.96 31.51 -12.65
N VAL A 703 9.45 31.97 -13.80
CA VAL A 703 8.65 31.18 -14.76
C VAL A 703 9.41 29.98 -15.35
N SER A 704 10.74 30.01 -15.33
CA SER A 704 11.61 28.91 -15.78
C SER A 704 11.93 27.87 -14.69
N ALA A 705 11.31 27.98 -13.50
CA ALA A 705 11.63 27.13 -12.35
C ALA A 705 11.43 25.63 -12.61
N LEU A 706 10.43 25.25 -13.42
CA LEU A 706 10.08 23.85 -13.67
C LEU A 706 10.89 23.21 -14.81
N ILE A 707 11.40 24.00 -15.76
CA ILE A 707 12.07 23.50 -16.98
C ILE A 707 13.30 22.66 -16.64
N ASN A 708 13.99 22.95 -15.53
CA ASN A 708 15.19 22.23 -15.11
C ASN A 708 14.90 20.88 -14.41
N LEU A 709 13.64 20.55 -14.15
CA LEU A 709 13.24 19.32 -13.47
C LEU A 709 13.15 18.13 -14.46
N GLN A 710 14.29 17.75 -15.05
CA GLN A 710 14.37 16.71 -16.10
C GLN A 710 13.90 15.31 -15.67
N GLN A 711 13.78 15.05 -14.36
CA GLN A 711 13.27 13.78 -13.83
C GLN A 711 11.78 13.83 -13.48
N LEU A 712 11.11 14.97 -13.66
CA LEU A 712 9.71 15.14 -13.33
C LEU A 712 8.83 14.32 -14.26
N GLN A 713 8.04 13.42 -13.68
CA GLN A 713 7.15 12.53 -14.40
C GLN A 713 5.69 12.93 -14.24
N VAL A 714 5.30 13.40 -13.05
CA VAL A 714 3.92 13.77 -12.73
C VAL A 714 3.87 15.19 -12.21
N LEU A 715 3.03 16.03 -12.83
CA LEU A 715 2.75 17.38 -12.40
C LEU A 715 1.25 17.53 -12.16
N THR A 716 0.88 17.94 -10.95
CA THR A 716 -0.48 18.37 -10.63
C THR A 716 -0.47 19.85 -10.33
N ILE A 717 -1.31 20.63 -10.99
CA ILE A 717 -1.53 22.05 -10.69
C ILE A 717 -2.96 22.19 -10.21
N SER A 718 -3.13 22.62 -8.97
CA SER A 718 -4.43 22.88 -8.35
C SER A 718 -4.59 24.36 -8.05
N CYS A 719 -5.63 24.98 -8.62
CA CYS A 719 -5.98 26.39 -8.39
C CYS A 719 -7.27 26.54 -7.56
N PHE A 720 -7.52 25.58 -6.66
CA PHE A 720 -8.68 25.67 -5.77
C PHE A 720 -8.57 26.93 -4.90
N ASP A 721 -9.68 27.66 -4.74
CA ASP A 721 -9.75 28.95 -4.04
C ASP A 721 -8.91 30.08 -4.68
N SER A 722 -8.61 30.00 -5.99
CA SER A 722 -7.81 31.02 -6.67
C SER A 722 -8.46 32.41 -6.66
N HIS A 723 -7.64 33.43 -6.45
CA HIS A 723 -8.02 34.83 -6.46
C HIS A 723 -7.12 35.63 -7.42
N GLY A 724 -7.72 36.58 -8.16
CA GLY A 724 -7.01 37.47 -9.09
C GLY A 724 -7.12 37.06 -10.56
N SER A 725 -7.27 38.05 -11.44
CA SER A 725 -7.36 37.84 -12.90
C SER A 725 -6.03 37.40 -13.52
N ASP A 726 -4.92 37.86 -12.93
CA ASP A 726 -3.59 37.78 -13.55
C ASP A 726 -2.88 36.45 -13.26
N LEU A 727 -3.47 35.60 -12.40
CA LEU A 727 -2.94 34.27 -12.10
C LEU A 727 -2.86 33.40 -13.37
N VAL A 728 -3.84 33.53 -14.26
CA VAL A 728 -3.87 32.82 -15.55
C VAL A 728 -2.64 33.17 -16.38
N ASP A 729 -2.33 34.45 -16.52
CA ASP A 729 -1.15 34.94 -17.27
C ASP A 729 0.17 34.45 -16.68
N LYS A 730 0.22 34.23 -15.36
CA LYS A 730 1.40 33.67 -14.68
C LYS A 730 1.54 32.17 -14.93
N ILE A 731 0.43 31.42 -14.88
CA ILE A 731 0.41 29.98 -15.16
C ILE A 731 0.79 29.72 -16.63
N ASP A 732 0.33 30.56 -17.56
CA ASP A 732 0.65 30.46 -18.99
C ASP A 732 2.13 30.67 -19.31
N LYS A 733 2.89 31.25 -18.37
CA LYS A 733 4.35 31.39 -18.47
C LYS A 733 5.10 30.26 -17.77
N LEU A 734 4.43 29.41 -16.99
CA LEU A 734 5.06 28.36 -16.20
C LEU A 734 5.18 27.05 -17.00
N TYR A 735 6.19 26.96 -17.87
CA TYR A 735 6.40 25.82 -18.76
C TYR A 735 6.84 24.56 -17.99
N PRO A 736 6.10 23.45 -18.08
CA PRO A 736 6.57 22.15 -17.59
C PRO A 736 7.74 21.61 -18.42
N PRO A 737 8.52 20.65 -17.89
CA PRO A 737 9.57 19.98 -18.65
C PRO A 737 8.98 19.09 -19.77
N PRO A 738 9.65 18.95 -20.93
CA PRO A 738 9.14 18.19 -22.07
C PRO A 738 9.05 16.68 -21.80
N GLU A 739 9.83 16.14 -20.86
CA GLU A 739 9.82 14.73 -20.46
C GLU A 739 8.63 14.33 -19.57
N LEU A 740 7.71 15.27 -19.29
CA LEU A 740 6.55 15.03 -18.42
C LEU A 740 5.67 13.89 -18.95
N HIS A 741 5.33 12.95 -18.08
CA HIS A 741 4.56 11.75 -18.42
C HIS A 741 3.06 11.93 -18.16
N GLU A 742 2.71 12.62 -17.07
CA GLU A 742 1.34 12.85 -16.62
C GLU A 742 1.15 14.28 -16.12
N LEU A 743 0.05 14.89 -16.56
CA LEU A 743 -0.37 16.23 -16.16
C LEU A 743 -1.80 16.20 -15.62
N CYS A 744 -1.99 16.78 -14.45
CA CYS A 744 -3.30 16.99 -13.82
C CYS A 744 -3.54 18.48 -13.60
N LEU A 745 -4.52 19.06 -14.31
CA LEU A 745 -5.00 20.43 -14.07
C LEU A 745 -6.30 20.37 -13.27
N GLN A 746 -6.29 20.95 -12.08
CA GLN A 746 -7.43 20.97 -11.17
C GLN A 746 -7.83 22.39 -10.83
N PHE A 747 -9.13 22.71 -10.90
CA PHE A 747 -9.66 24.05 -10.57
C PHE A 747 -9.05 25.19 -11.38
N TYR A 748 -8.57 24.93 -12.60
CA TYR A 748 -7.95 25.96 -13.42
C TYR A 748 -8.96 27.10 -13.72
N PRO A 749 -8.62 28.36 -13.39
CA PRO A 749 -9.59 29.46 -13.45
C PRO A 749 -9.72 30.10 -14.84
N GLY A 750 -8.80 29.82 -15.76
CA GLY A 750 -8.79 30.39 -17.11
C GLY A 750 -9.85 29.78 -18.02
N LYS A 751 -10.38 30.60 -18.94
CA LYS A 751 -11.38 30.17 -19.94
C LYS A 751 -10.77 29.46 -21.14
N LEU A 752 -9.53 29.80 -21.50
CA LEU A 752 -8.73 29.11 -22.52
C LEU A 752 -7.65 28.27 -21.84
N SER A 753 -7.30 27.14 -22.44
CA SER A 753 -6.21 26.30 -21.91
C SER A 753 -4.86 27.04 -22.00
N PRO A 754 -3.89 26.73 -21.12
CA PRO A 754 -2.55 27.31 -21.21
C PRO A 754 -1.90 27.05 -22.57
N ALA A 755 -1.24 28.07 -23.15
CA ALA A 755 -0.64 27.96 -24.48
C ALA A 755 0.44 26.86 -24.61
N TRP A 756 1.12 26.54 -23.51
CA TRP A 756 2.11 25.46 -23.42
C TRP A 756 1.51 24.06 -23.40
N LEU A 757 0.18 23.92 -23.24
CA LEU A 757 -0.52 22.63 -23.34
C LEU A 757 -0.68 22.24 -24.81
N ASN A 758 0.42 21.88 -25.46
CA ASN A 758 0.48 21.54 -26.87
C ASN A 758 1.46 20.36 -27.09
N PRO A 759 1.31 19.60 -28.21
CA PRO A 759 2.10 18.39 -28.45
C PRO A 759 3.59 18.66 -28.72
N ILE A 760 3.97 19.90 -29.03
CA ILE A 760 5.38 20.28 -29.27
C ILE A 760 6.10 20.46 -27.94
N SER A 761 5.49 21.19 -27.00
CA SER A 761 6.03 21.45 -25.67
C SER A 761 6.02 20.22 -24.78
N LEU A 762 5.01 19.36 -24.89
CA LEU A 762 4.79 18.19 -24.02
C LEU A 762 4.73 16.88 -24.84
N ASN A 763 5.77 16.63 -25.64
CA ASN A 763 5.80 15.53 -26.61
C ASN A 763 5.80 14.11 -25.99
N MET A 764 6.22 13.96 -24.74
CA MET A 764 6.26 12.68 -24.01
C MET A 764 5.01 12.43 -23.15
N LEU A 765 4.05 13.36 -23.13
CA LEU A 765 2.85 13.26 -22.31
C LEU A 765 1.98 12.08 -22.75
N ARG A 766 1.69 11.18 -21.80
CA ARG A 766 0.85 9.99 -22.03
C ARG A 766 -0.52 10.10 -21.36
N TYR A 767 -0.62 10.86 -20.28
CA TYR A 767 -1.86 10.98 -19.51
C TYR A 767 -2.17 12.43 -19.19
N LEU A 768 -3.41 12.83 -19.47
CA LEU A 768 -3.91 14.17 -19.21
C LEU A 768 -5.23 14.07 -18.42
N SER A 769 -5.30 14.79 -17.31
CA SER A 769 -6.51 14.95 -16.51
C SER A 769 -6.81 16.43 -16.33
N ILE A 770 -8.02 16.85 -16.65
CA ILE A 770 -8.53 18.19 -16.40
C ILE A 770 -9.83 18.04 -15.62
N SER A 771 -9.86 18.57 -14.39
CA SER A 771 -10.98 18.35 -13.48
C SER A 771 -11.36 19.59 -12.70
N SER A 772 -12.65 19.93 -12.70
CA SER A 772 -13.23 21.10 -12.03
C SER A 772 -12.59 22.41 -12.49
N GLY A 773 -13.34 23.38 -12.97
CA GLY A 773 -12.75 24.66 -13.42
C GLY A 773 -13.61 25.39 -14.43
N ASN A 774 -13.13 26.55 -14.85
CA ASN A 774 -13.86 27.46 -15.75
C ASN A 774 -13.39 27.36 -17.21
N LEU A 775 -12.70 26.26 -17.55
CA LEU A 775 -12.15 26.04 -18.88
C LEU A 775 -13.31 25.84 -19.87
N ALA A 776 -13.41 26.74 -20.84
CA ALA A 776 -14.45 26.73 -21.86
C ALA A 776 -13.92 26.21 -23.21
N MET A 777 -12.68 26.54 -23.57
CA MET A 777 -12.10 26.18 -24.86
C MET A 777 -10.62 25.77 -24.73
N MET A 778 -10.16 24.93 -25.65
CA MET A 778 -8.74 24.65 -25.84
C MET A 778 -8.10 25.73 -26.73
N HIS A 779 -6.89 26.16 -26.39
CA HIS A 779 -6.10 27.09 -27.19
C HIS A 779 -5.74 26.46 -28.55
N GLU A 780 -5.57 27.27 -29.60
CA GLU A 780 -5.30 26.77 -30.97
C GLU A 780 -4.09 25.83 -31.04
N SER A 781 -3.03 26.13 -30.29
CA SER A 781 -1.82 25.30 -30.18
C SER A 781 -2.09 23.87 -29.65
N PHE A 782 -3.16 23.65 -28.88
CA PHE A 782 -3.54 22.33 -28.36
C PHE A 782 -3.80 21.33 -29.47
N PHE A 783 -4.37 21.80 -30.59
CA PHE A 783 -4.71 20.98 -31.75
C PHE A 783 -3.51 20.70 -32.67
N GLY A 784 -2.34 21.26 -32.34
CA GLY A 784 -1.09 21.06 -33.06
C GLY A 784 -0.93 21.97 -34.27
N GLU A 785 0.29 22.47 -34.45
CA GLU A 785 0.72 23.12 -35.69
C GLU A 785 1.54 22.12 -36.53
N ASN A 786 1.43 22.17 -37.86
CA ASN A 786 2.28 21.41 -38.80
C ASN A 786 2.33 19.87 -38.61
N ASN A 787 1.18 19.19 -38.56
CA ASN A 787 1.06 17.72 -38.40
C ASN A 787 1.61 17.15 -37.07
N SER A 788 1.79 17.96 -36.03
CA SER A 788 2.11 17.45 -34.68
C SER A 788 0.87 16.84 -34.02
N ALA A 789 1.02 15.67 -33.39
CA ALA A 789 -0.06 14.95 -32.72
C ALA A 789 0.36 14.52 -31.31
N TRP A 790 -0.60 14.36 -30.42
CA TRP A 790 -0.38 13.89 -29.06
C TRP A 790 -0.06 12.39 -29.01
N ASN A 791 0.84 12.03 -28.11
CA ASN A 791 1.09 10.64 -27.70
C ASN A 791 0.23 10.22 -26.49
N ILE A 792 -0.84 10.96 -26.19
CA ILE A 792 -1.74 10.70 -25.07
C ILE A 792 -2.47 9.38 -25.29
N GLU A 793 -2.44 8.52 -24.27
CA GLU A 793 -3.09 7.22 -24.23
C GLU A 793 -4.35 7.23 -23.35
N GLY A 794 -4.39 8.11 -22.33
CA GLY A 794 -5.53 8.25 -21.43
C GLY A 794 -5.89 9.71 -21.17
N LEU A 795 -7.17 10.04 -21.31
CA LEU A 795 -7.72 11.37 -21.06
C LEU A 795 -8.82 11.30 -20.00
N MET A 796 -8.79 12.23 -19.04
CA MET A 796 -9.88 12.44 -18.08
C MET A 796 -10.35 13.89 -18.12
N LEU A 797 -11.66 14.06 -18.32
CA LEU A 797 -12.37 15.34 -18.24
C LEU A 797 -13.47 15.19 -17.18
N ASP A 798 -13.42 15.99 -16.11
CA ASP A 798 -14.35 15.82 -15.00
C ASP A 798 -14.87 17.16 -14.50
N SER A 799 -16.20 17.30 -14.37
CA SER A 799 -16.85 18.47 -13.79
C SER A 799 -16.46 19.78 -14.49
N LEU A 800 -16.49 19.80 -15.83
CA LEU A 800 -16.23 20.97 -16.67
C LEU A 800 -17.52 21.39 -17.35
N SER A 801 -18.22 22.37 -16.77
CA SER A 801 -19.56 22.79 -17.23
C SER A 801 -19.53 23.45 -18.61
N ASP A 802 -18.49 24.23 -18.88
CA ASP A 802 -18.45 25.15 -20.02
C ASP A 802 -17.57 24.62 -21.17
N LEU A 803 -16.87 23.51 -20.98
CA LEU A 803 -15.91 23.00 -21.96
C LEU A 803 -16.60 22.52 -23.24
N GLU A 804 -16.33 23.20 -24.34
CA GLU A 804 -16.72 22.80 -25.69
C GLU A 804 -15.55 22.12 -26.39
N LEU A 805 -15.74 20.85 -26.76
CA LEU A 805 -14.74 20.08 -27.48
C LEU A 805 -15.41 19.00 -28.33
N GLU A 806 -15.06 18.92 -29.60
CA GLU A 806 -15.60 17.92 -30.51
C GLU A 806 -14.78 16.62 -30.51
N TRP A 807 -15.48 15.48 -30.43
CA TRP A 807 -14.85 14.17 -30.41
C TRP A 807 -13.99 13.89 -31.65
N GLN A 808 -14.44 14.29 -32.84
CA GLN A 808 -13.69 14.11 -34.09
C GLN A 808 -12.33 14.81 -34.05
N MET A 809 -12.28 16.03 -33.49
CA MET A 809 -11.05 16.78 -33.32
C MET A 809 -10.11 16.06 -32.34
N VAL A 810 -10.63 15.59 -31.21
CA VAL A 810 -9.84 14.83 -30.22
C VAL A 810 -9.23 13.57 -30.86
N GLN A 811 -9.99 12.83 -31.67
CA GLN A 811 -9.48 11.64 -32.34
C GLN A 811 -8.38 11.95 -33.35
N GLN A 812 -8.48 13.08 -34.07
CA GLN A 812 -7.47 13.50 -35.03
C GLN A 812 -6.15 13.88 -34.35
N VAL A 813 -6.22 14.65 -33.26
CA VAL A 813 -5.03 15.16 -32.58
C VAL A 813 -4.46 14.14 -31.58
N MET A 814 -5.25 13.18 -31.10
CA MET A 814 -4.84 12.12 -30.16
C MET A 814 -5.00 10.70 -30.75
N PRO A 815 -4.21 10.31 -31.77
CA PRO A 815 -4.37 9.01 -32.43
C PRO A 815 -4.08 7.80 -31.53
N SER A 816 -3.26 7.99 -30.50
CA SER A 816 -2.84 6.96 -29.54
C SER A 816 -3.82 6.72 -28.40
N LEU A 817 -4.93 7.46 -28.35
CA LEU A 817 -5.89 7.44 -27.26
C LEU A 817 -6.53 6.05 -27.12
N LYS A 818 -6.48 5.48 -25.90
CA LYS A 818 -7.02 4.16 -25.56
C LYS A 818 -8.22 4.26 -24.62
N ILE A 819 -8.20 5.25 -23.71
CA ILE A 819 -9.21 5.41 -22.67
C ILE A 819 -9.59 6.89 -22.54
N VAL A 820 -10.89 7.16 -22.46
CA VAL A 820 -11.44 8.48 -22.14
C VAL A 820 -12.44 8.33 -21.01
N LYS A 821 -12.20 9.01 -19.90
CA LYS A 821 -13.22 9.20 -18.86
C LYS A 821 -13.76 10.61 -18.95
N ALA A 822 -15.07 10.74 -19.12
CA ALA A 822 -15.74 12.02 -19.05
C ALA A 822 -16.90 11.93 -18.04
N SER A 823 -17.00 12.89 -17.13
CA SER A 823 -18.10 12.96 -16.15
C SER A 823 -18.45 14.41 -15.84
N TRP A 824 -19.75 14.71 -15.72
CA TRP A 824 -20.25 16.04 -15.40
C TRP A 824 -19.78 17.14 -16.38
N CYS A 825 -19.77 16.83 -17.68
CA CYS A 825 -19.39 17.75 -18.75
C CYS A 825 -20.56 17.89 -19.77
N PRO A 826 -21.53 18.78 -19.54
CA PRO A 826 -22.78 18.83 -20.31
C PRO A 826 -22.57 19.25 -21.78
N ASN A 827 -21.57 20.09 -22.07
CA ASN A 827 -21.30 20.59 -23.42
C ASN A 827 -20.50 19.60 -24.30
N LEU A 828 -20.14 18.42 -23.78
CA LEU A 828 -19.40 17.38 -24.53
C LEU A 828 -20.34 16.36 -25.20
N GLU A 829 -21.40 16.82 -25.84
CA GLU A 829 -22.45 15.96 -26.44
C GLU A 829 -21.92 15.01 -27.53
N SER A 830 -20.83 15.39 -28.20
CA SER A 830 -20.25 14.60 -29.29
C SER A 830 -19.46 13.37 -28.84
N PHE A 831 -19.19 13.23 -27.53
CA PHE A 831 -18.35 12.14 -27.00
C PHE A 831 -19.12 10.81 -26.98
N PRO A 832 -18.45 9.68 -27.27
CA PRO A 832 -19.07 8.34 -27.27
C PRO A 832 -19.23 7.77 -25.85
N ILE A 833 -19.84 8.55 -24.95
CA ILE A 833 -20.05 8.22 -23.54
C ILE A 833 -21.51 8.55 -23.19
N GLU A 834 -22.23 7.61 -22.59
CA GLU A 834 -23.62 7.82 -22.17
C GLU A 834 -23.70 8.86 -21.03
N ASP A 835 -24.63 9.81 -21.15
CA ASP A 835 -24.93 10.85 -20.14
C ASP A 835 -23.68 11.58 -19.58
N VAL A 836 -22.80 12.04 -20.46
CA VAL A 836 -21.57 12.79 -20.10
C VAL A 836 -21.86 13.95 -19.15
N GLY A 837 -23.00 14.62 -19.31
CA GLY A 837 -23.40 15.77 -18.50
C GLY A 837 -23.75 15.47 -17.04
N PHE A 838 -24.07 14.22 -16.67
CA PHE A 838 -24.65 13.93 -15.35
C PHE A 838 -24.10 12.70 -14.63
N ARG A 839 -23.82 11.61 -15.34
CA ARG A 839 -23.26 10.38 -14.72
C ARG A 839 -21.81 10.19 -15.10
N GLY A 840 -21.52 10.44 -16.38
CA GLY A 840 -20.24 10.14 -16.98
C GLY A 840 -19.99 8.65 -17.14
N GLY A 841 -18.92 8.34 -17.86
CA GLY A 841 -18.55 6.97 -18.19
C GLY A 841 -17.12 6.89 -18.69
N VAL A 842 -16.74 5.67 -19.08
CA VAL A 842 -15.41 5.39 -19.61
C VAL A 842 -15.57 4.80 -21.00
N TRP A 843 -15.04 5.49 -21.99
CA TRP A 843 -14.85 4.96 -23.33
C TRP A 843 -13.51 4.24 -23.41
N THR A 844 -13.49 3.04 -23.98
CA THR A 844 -12.29 2.24 -24.22
C THR A 844 -12.22 1.88 -25.71
N LYS A 845 -11.02 1.99 -26.29
CA LYS A 845 -10.80 1.68 -27.70
C LYS A 845 -10.98 0.19 -27.94
N GLY A 846 -12.01 -0.18 -28.72
CA GLY A 846 -12.29 -1.55 -29.14
C GLY A 846 -13.56 -2.18 -28.53
N GLU A 847 -14.12 -1.62 -27.45
CA GLU A 847 -15.38 -2.15 -26.86
C GLU A 847 -16.65 -1.62 -27.56
N HIS A 848 -16.57 -0.48 -28.26
CA HIS A 848 -17.71 0.14 -28.98
C HIS A 848 -17.69 -0.07 -30.50
N GLY A 849 -17.02 -1.12 -30.97
CA GLY A 849 -16.97 -1.51 -32.38
C GLY A 849 -17.86 -2.71 -32.69
N ARG A 850 -19.16 -2.66 -32.38
CA ARG A 850 -20.20 -3.51 -33.00
C ARG A 850 -21.53 -2.78 -33.06
#